data_AF-A0A7S9KUS8-F1
#
_entry.id   AF-A0A7S9KUS8-F1
#
_cell.length_a   1.000
_cell.length_b   1.000
_cell.length_c   1.000
_cell.angle_alpha   90.00
_cell.angle_beta   90.00
_cell.angle_gamma   90.00
#
_symmetry.space_group_name_H-M   'P 1'
#
loop_
_entity.id
_entity.type
_entity.pdbx_description
1 polymer ?
#
loop_
_entity_poly.entity_id
_entity_poly.type
_entity_poly.pdbx_seq_one_letter_code
_entity_poly.pdbx_strand_id
1 'polypeptide(L)'
;MRTNTIVAMAALLACAAETASAAPDAPDALGSCDADNCLPATRTPRRPGSATAHPCARISASWAEQKKKKTTTGHPTVAAALAHECLKTVPLGRDEAIQLIDAIEPYLEWQSDAAYKKDPPKDYFYPGFDIFGNLAKVKSNLQSGKYAGEYDFQTDLYKEVWAPAHDGHFVVYLDLLSRAFSWTRQPLPIVSISEDGTSLPVIKLQEHVVANPKTAQAITRINGIDAAKYVEGIANSASFLQDADASYNSMFWSKSTAANNERGNFVAGGRSSVFYHGPTTSLTFANGTTVELENLAEVVGNMTDVVDGPTMYKKFCSPVPMNATTAAVPNPAAANSSLIGYPKPVIATQDGTITGYYLSGEGLNHVAVIALTSFAPKSFAEFQAVTSDFLREASAAGKKKLVIDFQNNPGGYILLGYDFFRQLFPKTVQDGNSRWKQSKSFASLARVVSDAVKNVNPATETDHDLLQAYMSVGNYRYDLNLTDENFATFADKFAPRVYKNTEYTALMRWNVSDPLTTINKTFGIGIHISGYGPRTNLDQCFKPEDIIMLLDGACSSTCAMTSEFLRLLGGVKSVSMGGRPKKGPIQAVGGVKGAQVWGFRDVYMYHRDVGTWTNDTKIKAEFARYTTLPMERSVASVVNVRDLILRDNVNDGVPAQFVYEAADCRLYWTAPMISDVTEVWKAAANSAFNGAKCAAGGIAGSKPGRRSAAAAPIHNRRLPVRLSELVDKKPIHHDEQWKARHLQMAVN
;
A
#
# COMPACT_ATOMS: atom_id res chain seq x y z
N MET A 1 -41.85 41.88 -1.73
CA MET A 1 -41.17 43.16 -2.05
C MET A 1 -39.93 42.76 -2.87
N ARG A 2 -39.71 43.13 -4.14
CA ARG A 2 -39.89 44.42 -4.86
C ARG A 2 -39.15 45.57 -4.13
N THR A 3 -38.24 46.34 -4.73
CA THR A 3 -37.99 46.57 -6.18
C THR A 3 -36.60 47.17 -6.43
N ASN A 4 -36.01 46.93 -7.63
CA ASN A 4 -35.28 47.84 -8.56
C ASN A 4 -34.23 48.86 -8.02
N THR A 5 -33.19 49.26 -8.77
CA THR A 5 -33.33 50.04 -10.04
C THR A 5 -32.04 50.16 -10.88
N ILE A 6 -32.21 49.93 -12.21
CA ILE A 6 -31.63 50.58 -13.44
C ILE A 6 -30.51 51.63 -13.19
N VAL A 7 -29.34 51.64 -13.86
CA VAL A 7 -29.02 51.86 -15.31
C VAL A 7 -27.70 51.11 -15.70
N ALA A 8 -27.05 51.10 -16.91
CA ALA A 8 -27.17 51.77 -18.22
C ALA A 8 -26.65 50.86 -19.39
N MET A 9 -26.51 51.39 -20.62
CA MET A 9 -26.00 50.68 -21.82
C MET A 9 -25.48 51.65 -22.92
N ALA A 10 -25.00 51.10 -24.06
CA ALA A 10 -24.60 51.74 -25.34
C ALA A 10 -23.14 52.28 -25.45
N ALA A 11 -22.51 52.39 -26.64
CA ALA A 11 -23.02 52.34 -28.02
C ALA A 11 -22.12 51.63 -29.08
N LEU A 12 -22.49 51.77 -30.36
CA LEU A 12 -22.06 51.10 -31.62
C LEU A 12 -20.56 51.27 -32.00
N LEU A 13 -19.86 50.50 -32.85
CA LEU A 13 -20.14 49.59 -34.00
C LEU A 13 -20.17 50.26 -35.41
N ALA A 14 -19.08 50.18 -36.22
CA ALA A 14 -19.06 50.00 -37.70
C ALA A 14 -17.64 50.09 -38.36
N CYS A 15 -17.53 49.55 -39.58
CA CYS A 15 -16.37 49.39 -40.50
C CYS A 15 -15.70 50.73 -40.99
N ALA A 16 -14.60 50.81 -41.77
CA ALA A 16 -14.08 49.91 -42.82
C ALA A 16 -12.64 50.26 -43.33
N ALA A 17 -12.19 49.54 -44.37
CA ALA A 17 -11.24 49.90 -45.44
C ALA A 17 -9.71 49.67 -45.27
N GLU A 18 -9.07 49.41 -46.42
CA GLU A 18 -7.71 48.89 -46.62
C GLU A 18 -6.68 49.98 -47.00
N THR A 19 -5.39 49.65 -47.00
CA THR A 19 -4.40 50.15 -47.99
C THR A 19 -3.11 49.32 -47.95
N ALA A 20 -2.30 49.35 -49.02
CA ALA A 20 -1.06 48.58 -49.13
C ALA A 20 0.06 49.33 -49.89
N SER A 21 1.31 49.09 -49.46
CA SER A 21 2.59 49.47 -50.08
C SER A 21 3.72 48.77 -49.30
N ALA A 22 4.99 48.74 -49.68
CA ALA A 22 5.69 48.56 -50.96
C ALA A 22 7.16 48.16 -50.61
N ALA A 23 7.93 47.59 -51.55
CA ALA A 23 9.31 47.13 -51.28
C ALA A 23 10.36 48.27 -51.28
N PRO A 24 11.66 47.98 -51.01
CA PRO A 24 12.55 47.68 -52.15
C PRO A 24 13.65 46.60 -51.96
N ASP A 25 13.96 45.93 -53.07
CA ASP A 25 15.27 45.60 -53.69
C ASP A 25 16.39 44.77 -53.00
N ALA A 26 16.57 43.55 -53.55
CA ALA A 26 17.76 43.06 -54.31
C ALA A 26 19.15 42.86 -53.61
N PRO A 27 20.12 42.11 -54.21
CA PRO A 27 20.13 41.44 -55.53
C PRO A 27 20.49 39.93 -55.53
N ASP A 28 20.44 39.33 -56.73
CA ASP A 28 20.70 37.91 -57.03
C ASP A 28 22.18 37.46 -57.02
N ALA A 29 22.38 36.14 -56.98
CA ALA A 29 23.57 35.47 -57.50
C ALA A 29 23.15 34.23 -58.32
N LEU A 30 23.61 34.14 -59.58
CA LEU A 30 23.25 33.09 -60.53
C LEU A 30 24.03 31.77 -60.29
N GLY A 31 23.36 30.64 -60.49
CA GLY A 31 23.96 29.30 -60.47
C GLY A 31 23.24 28.36 -61.44
N SER A 32 23.98 27.86 -62.44
CA SER A 32 23.47 27.08 -63.57
C SER A 32 22.64 25.85 -63.18
N CYS A 33 21.55 25.61 -63.93
CA CYS A 33 20.87 24.31 -63.98
C CYS A 33 21.36 23.53 -65.22
N ASP A 34 21.69 22.26 -65.04
CA ASP A 34 21.76 21.28 -66.13
C ASP A 34 20.67 20.21 -65.95
N ALA A 35 20.32 19.51 -67.02
CA ALA A 35 19.11 18.68 -67.09
C ALA A 35 19.29 17.21 -66.68
N ASP A 36 18.17 16.48 -66.69
CA ASP A 36 18.06 15.02 -66.71
C ASP A 36 18.59 14.21 -65.50
N ASN A 37 17.77 14.17 -64.44
CA ASN A 37 17.21 12.89 -63.98
C ASN A 37 16.04 13.07 -62.98
N CYS A 38 14.81 12.80 -63.42
CA CYS A 38 13.60 12.87 -62.57
C CYS A 38 13.25 11.52 -61.93
N LEU A 39 13.60 11.33 -60.66
CA LEU A 39 12.97 10.32 -59.80
C LEU A 39 12.01 11.00 -58.81
N PRO A 40 10.77 10.49 -58.62
CA PRO A 40 9.76 11.17 -57.83
C PRO A 40 10.03 11.06 -56.33
N ALA A 41 10.59 12.12 -55.74
CA ALA A 41 10.72 12.27 -54.30
C ALA A 41 9.34 12.14 -53.63
N THR A 42 9.19 11.17 -52.72
CA THR A 42 7.91 10.84 -52.10
C THR A 42 7.46 12.01 -51.22
N ARG A 43 6.29 12.60 -51.52
CA ARG A 43 5.79 13.81 -50.84
C ARG A 43 5.58 13.57 -49.35
N THR A 44 6.53 13.99 -48.52
CA THR A 44 6.35 14.10 -47.06
C THR A 44 5.15 15.01 -46.77
N PRO A 45 4.15 14.56 -45.98
CA PRO A 45 3.02 15.40 -45.62
C PRO A 45 3.47 16.67 -44.89
N ARG A 46 3.07 17.84 -45.41
CA ARG A 46 3.39 19.16 -44.86
C ARG A 46 2.77 19.29 -43.45
N ARG A 47 3.58 19.16 -42.41
CA ARG A 47 3.15 19.30 -41.00
C ARG A 47 2.42 20.64 -40.76
N PRO A 48 1.18 20.64 -40.25
CA PRO A 48 0.56 21.85 -39.71
C PRO A 48 1.08 22.13 -38.30
N GLY A 49 1.54 23.36 -38.05
CA GLY A 49 1.71 23.93 -36.70
C GLY A 49 2.85 23.35 -35.83
N SER A 50 3.82 24.20 -35.47
CA SER A 50 4.82 23.85 -34.45
C SER A 50 4.22 23.92 -33.05
N ALA A 51 3.72 22.80 -32.53
CA ALA A 51 3.94 22.51 -31.10
C ALA A 51 5.46 22.48 -30.88
N THR A 52 5.98 23.23 -29.90
CA THR A 52 7.41 23.54 -29.82
C THR A 52 8.27 22.28 -29.66
N ALA A 53 9.51 22.34 -30.14
CA ALA A 53 10.41 21.19 -30.21
C ALA A 53 10.75 20.57 -28.83
N HIS A 54 10.56 21.34 -27.75
CA HIS A 54 10.90 20.94 -26.40
C HIS A 54 10.03 19.75 -25.91
N PRO A 55 10.62 18.72 -25.26
CA PRO A 55 9.89 17.51 -24.85
C PRO A 55 8.67 17.81 -23.95
N CYS A 56 8.80 18.71 -22.97
CA CYS A 56 7.69 19.03 -22.06
C CYS A 56 6.46 19.63 -22.78
N ALA A 57 6.65 20.52 -23.77
CA ALA A 57 5.54 21.06 -24.57
C ALA A 57 4.86 19.99 -25.43
N ARG A 58 5.63 19.05 -26.00
CA ARG A 58 5.09 17.88 -26.73
C ARG A 58 4.18 17.03 -25.84
N ILE A 59 4.55 16.86 -24.56
CA ILE A 59 3.72 16.16 -23.56
C ILE A 59 2.45 16.96 -23.25
N SER A 60 2.57 18.26 -22.97
CA SER A 60 1.42 19.13 -22.66
C SER A 60 0.38 19.12 -23.79
N ALA A 61 0.82 19.24 -25.05
CA ALA A 61 -0.04 19.14 -26.22
C ALA A 61 -0.74 17.76 -26.33
N SER A 62 0.01 16.67 -26.12
CA SER A 62 -0.55 15.30 -26.14
C SER A 62 -1.59 15.07 -25.04
N TRP A 63 -1.28 15.51 -23.81
CA TRP A 63 -2.17 15.45 -22.66
C TRP A 63 -3.48 16.24 -22.90
N ALA A 64 -3.37 17.46 -23.44
CA ALA A 64 -4.53 18.29 -23.75
C ALA A 64 -5.43 17.64 -24.80
N GLU A 65 -4.86 17.09 -25.87
CA GLU A 65 -5.62 16.39 -26.92
C GLU A 65 -6.29 15.09 -26.42
N GLN A 66 -5.62 14.33 -25.55
CA GLN A 66 -6.21 13.14 -24.93
C GLN A 66 -7.37 13.52 -23.99
N LYS A 67 -7.20 14.55 -23.15
CA LYS A 67 -8.26 15.05 -22.26
C LYS A 67 -9.49 15.57 -23.03
N LYS A 68 -9.31 16.29 -24.15
CA LYS A 68 -10.42 16.75 -25.00
C LYS A 68 -11.31 15.61 -25.51
N LYS A 69 -10.69 14.51 -25.94
CA LYS A 69 -11.37 13.39 -26.62
C LYS A 69 -12.24 12.55 -25.68
N LYS A 70 -12.01 12.59 -24.35
CA LYS A 70 -12.66 11.73 -23.34
C LYS A 70 -12.55 10.22 -23.63
N THR A 71 -11.60 9.81 -24.48
CA THR A 71 -11.48 8.43 -24.98
C THR A 71 -10.77 7.47 -24.02
N THR A 72 -10.17 7.95 -22.94
CA THR A 72 -9.55 7.11 -21.90
C THR A 72 -10.33 7.16 -20.60
N THR A 73 -10.64 6.00 -20.04
CA THR A 73 -11.17 5.85 -18.67
C THR A 73 -10.08 5.97 -17.60
N GLY A 74 -8.81 6.06 -17.99
CA GLY A 74 -7.65 6.32 -17.13
C GLY A 74 -6.86 7.56 -17.55
N HIS A 75 -5.66 7.71 -16.97
CA HIS A 75 -4.76 8.82 -17.25
C HIS A 75 -4.32 8.87 -18.72
N PRO A 76 -4.11 10.06 -19.31
CA PRO A 76 -3.43 10.19 -20.60
C PRO A 76 -2.03 9.58 -20.53
N THR A 77 -1.55 9.00 -21.62
CA THR A 77 -0.22 8.35 -21.69
C THR A 77 0.69 9.00 -22.73
N VAL A 78 1.99 8.98 -22.47
CA VAL A 78 3.04 9.30 -23.45
C VAL A 78 4.13 8.23 -23.42
N ALA A 79 4.95 8.14 -24.47
CA ALA A 79 6.15 7.31 -24.47
C ALA A 79 7.07 7.67 -23.28
N ALA A 80 7.58 6.67 -22.56
CA ALA A 80 8.40 6.90 -21.38
C ALA A 80 9.71 7.64 -21.71
N ALA A 81 10.28 7.41 -22.90
CA ALA A 81 11.42 8.17 -23.40
C ALA A 81 11.16 9.69 -23.42
N LEU A 82 9.99 10.11 -23.92
CA LEU A 82 9.60 11.52 -24.01
C LEU A 82 9.39 12.16 -22.62
N ALA A 83 8.78 11.43 -21.69
CA ALA A 83 8.63 11.89 -20.31
C ALA A 83 9.99 12.04 -19.62
N HIS A 84 10.92 11.10 -19.84
CA HIS A 84 12.28 11.16 -19.31
C HIS A 84 13.09 12.31 -19.95
N GLU A 85 12.99 12.52 -21.27
CA GLU A 85 13.53 13.71 -21.96
C GLU A 85 13.07 15.00 -21.29
N CYS A 86 11.78 15.14 -20.95
CA CYS A 86 11.26 16.31 -20.24
C CYS A 86 11.84 16.44 -18.82
N LEU A 87 11.81 15.38 -18.02
CA LEU A 87 12.31 15.37 -16.64
C LEU A 87 13.81 15.73 -16.56
N LYS A 88 14.60 15.32 -17.55
CA LYS A 88 16.03 15.66 -17.65
C LYS A 88 16.33 17.11 -18.05
N THR A 89 15.32 17.92 -18.36
CA THR A 89 15.47 19.38 -18.55
C THR A 89 15.12 20.21 -17.31
N VAL A 90 14.59 19.59 -16.25
CA VAL A 90 14.10 20.29 -15.06
C VAL A 90 15.28 20.78 -14.20
N PRO A 91 15.46 22.09 -14.01
CA PRO A 91 16.58 22.63 -13.23
C PRO A 91 16.48 22.20 -11.76
N LEU A 92 17.63 22.09 -11.10
CA LEU A 92 17.73 21.75 -9.67
C LEU A 92 17.46 22.98 -8.79
N GLY A 93 16.48 22.90 -7.91
CA GLY A 93 16.27 23.88 -6.82
C GLY A 93 17.23 23.60 -5.68
N ARG A 94 18.52 23.92 -5.84
CA ARG A 94 19.59 23.42 -4.96
C ARG A 94 19.40 23.80 -3.48
N ASP A 95 19.01 25.03 -3.20
CA ASP A 95 18.90 25.51 -1.82
C ASP A 95 17.55 25.09 -1.21
N GLU A 96 16.50 24.97 -2.02
CA GLU A 96 15.21 24.38 -1.64
C GLU A 96 15.31 22.87 -1.38
N ALA A 97 16.15 22.16 -2.13
CA ALA A 97 16.46 20.74 -1.94
C ALA A 97 17.25 20.48 -0.64
N ILE A 98 18.19 21.37 -0.29
CA ILE A 98 18.89 21.33 1.00
C ILE A 98 17.90 21.61 2.15
N GLN A 99 17.04 22.63 2.02
CA GLN A 99 15.98 22.91 3.00
C GLN A 99 15.00 21.74 3.16
N LEU A 100 14.66 21.05 2.07
CA LEU A 100 13.79 19.88 2.09
C LEU A 100 14.40 18.71 2.86
N ILE A 101 15.69 18.42 2.67
CA ILE A 101 16.39 17.40 3.47
C ILE A 101 16.38 17.77 4.96
N ASP A 102 16.72 19.01 5.28
CA ASP A 102 16.85 19.48 6.67
C ASP A 102 15.50 19.51 7.40
N ALA A 103 14.41 19.72 6.64
CA ALA A 103 13.04 19.60 7.14
C ALA A 103 12.55 18.14 7.24
N ILE A 104 13.12 17.20 6.46
CA ILE A 104 12.77 15.77 6.51
C ILE A 104 13.43 15.07 7.72
N GLU A 105 14.68 15.39 8.04
CA GLU A 105 15.49 14.69 9.06
C GLU A 105 14.77 14.50 10.43
N PRO A 106 14.10 15.51 11.02
CA PRO A 106 13.42 15.36 12.32
C PRO A 106 12.27 14.35 12.31
N TYR A 107 11.62 14.14 11.16
CA TYR A 107 10.55 13.13 11.03
C TYR A 107 11.13 11.71 10.98
N LEU A 108 12.32 11.52 10.39
CA LEU A 108 12.97 10.20 10.35
C LEU A 108 13.41 9.72 11.73
N GLU A 109 13.59 10.63 12.71
CA GLU A 109 13.81 10.27 14.12
C GLU A 109 12.68 9.39 14.69
N TRP A 110 11.46 9.50 14.16
CA TRP A 110 10.29 8.74 14.59
C TRP A 110 10.20 7.33 14.00
N GLN A 111 11.03 6.98 13.00
CA GLN A 111 11.10 5.61 12.49
C GLN A 111 11.66 4.68 13.59
N SER A 112 10.77 3.81 14.11
CA SER A 112 10.98 2.98 15.29
C SER A 112 12.11 1.97 15.15
N ASP A 113 12.22 1.32 14.00
CA ASP A 113 13.16 0.23 13.73
C ASP A 113 14.47 0.69 13.07
N ALA A 114 14.74 1.99 12.96
CA ALA A 114 15.88 2.53 12.20
C ALA A 114 17.25 1.90 12.55
N ALA A 115 17.46 1.50 13.81
CA ALA A 115 18.67 0.80 14.24
C ALA A 115 18.78 -0.64 13.72
N TYR A 116 17.64 -1.31 13.51
CA TYR A 116 17.55 -2.64 12.88
C TYR A 116 17.61 -2.55 11.35
N LYS A 117 17.08 -1.48 10.73
CA LYS A 117 17.31 -1.22 9.30
C LYS A 117 18.81 -0.97 9.00
N LYS A 118 19.54 -0.31 9.91
CA LYS A 118 20.99 -0.08 9.80
C LYS A 118 21.84 -1.34 10.00
N ASP A 119 21.46 -2.18 10.97
CA ASP A 119 22.16 -3.42 11.32
C ASP A 119 21.13 -4.52 11.59
N PRO A 120 20.64 -5.22 10.56
CA PRO A 120 19.62 -6.25 10.72
C PRO A 120 20.20 -7.57 11.26
N PRO A 121 19.37 -8.52 11.75
CA PRO A 121 19.78 -9.90 11.98
C PRO A 121 20.41 -10.54 10.73
N LYS A 122 21.38 -11.44 10.91
CA LYS A 122 22.19 -12.03 9.82
C LYS A 122 21.38 -12.91 8.84
N ASP A 123 20.19 -13.30 9.24
CA ASP A 123 19.21 -14.12 8.55
C ASP A 123 18.05 -13.30 7.95
N TYR A 124 17.98 -12.00 8.21
CA TYR A 124 17.08 -11.09 7.51
C TYR A 124 17.46 -10.99 6.03
N PHE A 125 16.47 -10.93 5.14
CA PHE A 125 16.72 -11.10 3.70
C PHE A 125 17.43 -9.90 3.06
N TYR A 126 17.14 -8.68 3.50
CA TYR A 126 17.65 -7.45 2.89
C TYR A 126 18.91 -6.94 3.61
N PRO A 127 19.85 -6.28 2.89
CA PRO A 127 21.06 -5.71 3.51
C PRO A 127 20.72 -4.55 4.45
N GLY A 128 21.58 -4.32 5.44
CA GLY A 128 21.50 -3.14 6.30
C GLY A 128 21.85 -1.85 5.56
N PHE A 129 21.13 -0.76 5.84
CA PHE A 129 21.39 0.57 5.28
C PHE A 129 21.11 1.67 6.33
N ASP A 130 21.92 2.73 6.31
CA ASP A 130 21.83 3.81 7.30
C ASP A 130 20.96 4.95 6.75
N ILE A 131 19.71 5.06 7.23
CA ILE A 131 18.77 6.14 6.87
C ILE A 131 19.43 7.52 7.00
N PHE A 132 20.12 7.80 8.10
CA PHE A 132 20.69 9.12 8.40
C PHE A 132 22.01 9.34 7.66
N GLY A 133 22.85 8.31 7.58
CA GLY A 133 24.09 8.33 6.78
C GLY A 133 23.81 8.58 5.30
N ASN A 134 22.77 7.93 4.74
CA ASN A 134 22.36 8.09 3.36
C ASN A 134 21.72 9.47 3.10
N LEU A 135 20.88 9.97 4.02
CA LEU A 135 20.35 11.34 3.92
C LEU A 135 21.48 12.40 3.93
N ALA A 136 22.46 12.25 4.83
CA ALA A 136 23.63 13.14 4.89
C ALA A 136 24.53 13.05 3.63
N LYS A 137 24.69 11.84 3.06
CA LYS A 137 25.35 11.63 1.76
C LYS A 137 24.65 12.39 0.63
N VAL A 138 23.31 12.33 0.55
CA VAL A 138 22.53 13.05 -0.47
C VAL A 138 22.62 14.58 -0.27
N LYS A 139 22.60 15.07 0.98
CA LYS A 139 22.88 16.48 1.30
C LYS A 139 24.28 16.92 0.85
N SER A 140 25.29 16.09 1.09
CA SER A 140 26.67 16.35 0.64
C SER A 140 26.78 16.35 -0.89
N ASN A 141 26.06 15.48 -1.59
CA ASN A 141 25.97 15.46 -3.05
C ASN A 141 25.30 16.74 -3.63
N LEU A 142 24.26 17.27 -2.99
CA LEU A 142 23.68 18.59 -3.32
C LEU A 142 24.71 19.71 -3.14
N GLN A 143 25.37 19.75 -1.97
CA GLN A 143 26.36 20.78 -1.64
C GLN A 143 27.58 20.75 -2.57
N SER A 144 27.98 19.57 -3.04
CA SER A 144 29.05 19.38 -4.04
C SER A 144 28.58 19.46 -5.50
N GLY A 145 27.29 19.71 -5.77
CA GLY A 145 26.77 19.99 -7.11
C GLY A 145 26.73 18.78 -8.05
N LYS A 146 26.55 17.55 -7.52
CA LYS A 146 26.62 16.31 -8.33
C LYS A 146 25.38 15.99 -9.16
N TYR A 147 24.23 16.60 -8.86
CA TYR A 147 22.97 16.35 -9.58
C TYR A 147 22.79 17.35 -10.72
N ALA A 148 22.46 16.88 -11.93
CA ALA A 148 22.29 17.74 -13.10
C ALA A 148 20.91 18.43 -13.18
N GLY A 149 19.92 17.96 -12.41
CA GLY A 149 18.58 18.52 -12.32
C GLY A 149 17.78 17.93 -11.15
N GLU A 150 16.60 18.49 -10.90
CA GLU A 150 15.72 18.08 -9.78
C GLU A 150 15.36 16.59 -9.85
N TYR A 151 15.16 16.05 -11.05
CA TYR A 151 14.84 14.62 -11.26
C TYR A 151 15.94 13.68 -10.75
N ASP A 152 17.21 14.03 -10.96
CA ASP A 152 18.33 13.20 -10.50
C ASP A 152 18.46 13.24 -8.98
N PHE A 153 18.33 14.43 -8.38
CA PHE A 153 18.32 14.63 -6.94
C PHE A 153 17.21 13.81 -6.27
N GLN A 154 15.96 13.97 -6.71
CA GLN A 154 14.83 13.26 -6.09
C GLN A 154 14.94 11.73 -6.30
N THR A 155 15.41 11.29 -7.47
CA THR A 155 15.62 9.86 -7.76
C THR A 155 16.69 9.25 -6.84
N ASP A 156 17.80 9.95 -6.61
CA ASP A 156 18.87 9.49 -5.71
C ASP A 156 18.40 9.51 -4.25
N LEU A 157 17.76 10.60 -3.80
CA LEU A 157 17.18 10.70 -2.46
C LEU A 157 16.21 9.55 -2.15
N TYR A 158 15.31 9.21 -3.08
CA TYR A 158 14.38 8.09 -2.88
C TYR A 158 15.08 6.72 -2.87
N LYS A 159 16.06 6.51 -3.76
CA LYS A 159 16.84 5.25 -3.84
C LYS A 159 17.77 5.03 -2.65
N GLU A 160 18.26 6.09 -2.05
CA GLU A 160 19.19 6.04 -0.92
C GLU A 160 18.46 5.96 0.42
N VAL A 161 17.27 6.56 0.56
CA VAL A 161 16.58 6.67 1.86
C VAL A 161 15.37 5.73 2.02
N TRP A 162 14.42 5.66 1.07
CA TRP A 162 13.17 4.90 1.25
C TRP A 162 13.12 3.56 0.51
N ALA A 163 13.66 3.48 -0.71
CA ALA A 163 13.63 2.26 -1.50
C ALA A 163 14.29 1.03 -0.83
N PRO A 164 15.44 1.15 -0.12
CA PRO A 164 16.10 0.02 0.55
C PRO A 164 15.40 -0.42 1.84
N ALA A 165 14.43 0.36 2.35
CA ALA A 165 13.75 0.07 3.61
C ALA A 165 12.79 -1.12 3.53
N HIS A 166 12.33 -1.42 2.32
CA HIS A 166 11.38 -2.47 1.98
C HIS A 166 10.10 -2.46 2.84
N ASP A 167 9.59 -1.26 3.11
CA ASP A 167 8.64 -1.00 4.19
C ASP A 167 7.47 -0.08 3.77
N GLY A 168 6.28 -0.66 3.65
CA GLY A 168 5.01 0.03 3.41
C GLY A 168 4.63 1.11 4.44
N HIS A 169 5.21 1.12 5.63
CA HIS A 169 4.99 2.19 6.63
C HIS A 169 6.07 3.29 6.58
N PHE A 170 7.12 3.16 5.76
CA PHE A 170 8.20 4.16 5.63
C PHE A 170 8.40 4.58 4.17
N VAL A 171 7.89 5.78 3.82
CA VAL A 171 8.02 6.34 2.47
C VAL A 171 7.77 7.85 2.45
N VAL A 172 8.48 8.56 1.56
CA VAL A 172 8.12 9.90 1.10
C VAL A 172 8.06 9.90 -0.43
N TYR A 173 6.89 10.16 -0.99
CA TYR A 173 6.72 10.32 -2.44
C TYR A 173 6.96 11.76 -2.85
N LEU A 174 8.21 12.04 -3.24
CA LEU A 174 8.69 13.36 -3.67
C LEU A 174 7.93 13.88 -4.89
N ASP A 175 7.81 15.20 -4.97
CA ASP A 175 6.82 15.85 -5.81
C ASP A 175 7.05 15.74 -7.33
N LEU A 176 8.25 15.98 -7.85
CA LEU A 176 8.50 15.83 -9.29
C LEU A 176 8.34 14.37 -9.73
N LEU A 177 8.75 13.42 -8.89
CA LEU A 177 8.63 11.99 -9.14
C LEU A 177 7.20 11.47 -9.18
N SER A 178 6.26 12.13 -8.49
CA SER A 178 4.94 11.54 -8.19
C SER A 178 3.74 12.43 -8.55
N ARG A 179 3.92 13.75 -8.72
CA ARG A 179 2.86 14.68 -9.18
C ARG A 179 2.78 14.78 -10.70
N ALA A 180 3.88 14.50 -11.40
CA ALA A 180 3.98 14.68 -12.85
C ALA A 180 3.59 13.41 -13.63
N PHE A 181 4.27 12.30 -13.37
CA PHE A 181 4.19 11.06 -14.12
C PHE A 181 4.16 9.84 -13.20
N SER A 182 3.72 8.69 -13.73
CA SER A 182 3.97 7.36 -13.16
C SER A 182 4.44 6.44 -14.30
N TRP A 183 5.52 5.67 -14.08
CA TRP A 183 6.07 4.77 -15.09
C TRP A 183 5.32 3.44 -15.13
N THR A 184 4.90 3.02 -16.32
CA THR A 184 4.07 1.83 -16.55
C THR A 184 4.56 1.09 -17.80
N ARG A 185 4.43 -0.24 -17.84
CA ARG A 185 4.73 -1.03 -19.05
C ARG A 185 3.47 -1.13 -19.92
N GLN A 186 3.61 -1.60 -21.17
CA GLN A 186 2.45 -2.00 -21.96
C GLN A 186 1.58 -3.02 -21.19
N PRO A 187 0.26 -3.03 -21.39
CA PRO A 187 -0.68 -3.74 -20.51
C PRO A 187 -0.75 -5.25 -20.81
N LEU A 188 0.40 -5.93 -20.72
CA LEU A 188 0.54 -7.38 -20.84
C LEU A 188 0.92 -7.97 -19.46
N PRO A 189 -0.06 -8.39 -18.63
CA PRO A 189 0.22 -8.94 -17.32
C PRO A 189 0.97 -10.27 -17.42
N ILE A 190 1.93 -10.50 -16.52
CA ILE A 190 2.66 -11.77 -16.42
C ILE A 190 2.14 -12.60 -15.24
N VAL A 191 2.24 -13.92 -15.37
CA VAL A 191 1.95 -14.90 -14.31
C VAL A 191 3.14 -15.83 -14.11
N SER A 192 3.39 -16.26 -12.87
CA SER A 192 4.42 -17.25 -12.52
C SER A 192 3.72 -18.55 -12.14
N ILE A 193 3.71 -19.55 -13.04
CA ILE A 193 2.95 -20.80 -12.85
C ILE A 193 3.81 -22.05 -12.94
N SER A 194 3.53 -23.01 -12.07
CA SER A 194 3.97 -24.39 -12.18
C SER A 194 3.01 -25.15 -13.11
N GLU A 195 3.56 -25.94 -14.04
CA GLU A 195 2.77 -26.64 -15.07
C GLU A 195 2.15 -27.96 -14.56
N ASP A 196 2.76 -28.54 -13.53
CA ASP A 196 2.38 -29.79 -12.85
C ASP A 196 1.98 -29.57 -11.37
N GLY A 197 2.21 -28.36 -10.83
CA GLY A 197 2.02 -28.02 -9.41
C GLY A 197 3.19 -28.40 -8.49
N THR A 198 4.29 -28.96 -9.01
CA THR A 198 5.44 -29.43 -8.21
C THR A 198 6.80 -28.97 -8.72
N SER A 199 6.94 -28.77 -10.02
CA SER A 199 8.09 -28.18 -10.69
C SER A 199 8.16 -26.68 -10.41
N LEU A 200 9.36 -26.11 -10.51
CA LEU A 200 9.58 -24.68 -10.29
C LEU A 200 8.76 -23.84 -11.29
N PRO A 201 8.10 -22.77 -10.86
CA PRO A 201 7.19 -22.01 -11.71
C PRO A 201 7.93 -21.22 -12.80
N VAL A 202 7.34 -21.17 -14.00
CA VAL A 202 7.82 -20.41 -15.16
C VAL A 202 6.97 -19.17 -15.38
N ILE A 203 7.58 -18.11 -15.90
CA ILE A 203 6.90 -16.86 -16.23
C ILE A 203 6.21 -17.00 -17.61
N LYS A 204 4.93 -16.63 -17.70
CA LYS A 204 4.15 -16.60 -18.95
C LYS A 204 3.30 -15.32 -19.04
N LEU A 205 2.83 -14.97 -20.23
CA LEU A 205 1.78 -13.95 -20.38
C LEU A 205 0.44 -14.49 -19.85
N GLN A 206 -0.28 -13.68 -19.07
CA GLN A 206 -1.55 -14.03 -18.43
C GLN A 206 -2.61 -14.41 -19.47
N GLU A 207 -2.76 -13.60 -20.51
CA GLU A 207 -3.71 -13.82 -21.60
C GLU A 207 -3.45 -15.12 -22.36
N HIS A 208 -2.18 -15.49 -22.60
CA HIS A 208 -1.81 -16.75 -23.25
C HIS A 208 -2.17 -17.95 -22.36
N VAL A 209 -1.95 -17.86 -21.04
CA VAL A 209 -2.30 -18.92 -20.08
C VAL A 209 -3.82 -19.12 -19.99
N VAL A 210 -4.60 -18.04 -20.02
CA VAL A 210 -6.07 -18.11 -20.02
C VAL A 210 -6.62 -18.62 -21.36
N ALA A 211 -6.01 -18.24 -22.49
CA ALA A 211 -6.44 -18.69 -23.82
C ALA A 211 -6.16 -20.19 -24.06
N ASN A 212 -4.93 -20.64 -23.81
CA ASN A 212 -4.58 -22.07 -23.81
C ASN A 212 -3.23 -22.31 -23.09
N PRO A 213 -3.23 -22.86 -21.86
CA PRO A 213 -2.01 -23.02 -21.08
C PRO A 213 -1.03 -24.05 -21.66
N LYS A 214 -1.49 -24.95 -22.54
CA LYS A 214 -0.64 -25.96 -23.22
C LYS A 214 0.21 -25.36 -24.34
N THR A 215 -0.23 -24.25 -24.94
CA THR A 215 0.51 -23.55 -26.01
C THR A 215 1.15 -22.25 -25.54
N ALA A 216 0.74 -21.74 -24.38
CA ALA A 216 1.33 -20.56 -23.74
C ALA A 216 2.85 -20.73 -23.54
N GLN A 217 3.63 -19.93 -24.27
CA GLN A 217 5.09 -19.97 -24.20
C GLN A 217 5.60 -19.35 -22.89
N ALA A 218 6.67 -19.92 -22.33
CA ALA A 218 7.40 -19.30 -21.24
C ALA A 218 8.21 -18.10 -21.75
N ILE A 219 8.23 -17.01 -20.98
CA ILE A 219 9.16 -15.89 -21.15
C ILE A 219 10.47 -16.32 -20.48
N THR A 220 11.52 -16.47 -21.28
CA THR A 220 12.84 -16.92 -20.82
C THR A 220 13.76 -15.75 -20.48
N ARG A 221 13.61 -14.63 -21.20
CA ARG A 221 14.36 -13.39 -20.94
C ARG A 221 13.48 -12.16 -21.02
N ILE A 222 13.84 -11.15 -20.23
CA ILE A 222 13.30 -9.80 -20.27
C ILE A 222 14.48 -8.83 -20.38
N ASN A 223 14.48 -7.96 -21.39
CA ASN A 223 15.62 -7.08 -21.73
C ASN A 223 16.96 -7.84 -21.83
N GLY A 224 16.94 -9.06 -22.38
CA GLY A 224 18.10 -9.95 -22.50
C GLY A 224 18.56 -10.65 -21.21
N ILE A 225 18.09 -10.22 -20.05
CA ILE A 225 18.35 -10.83 -18.73
C ILE A 225 17.38 -12.00 -18.51
N ASP A 226 17.79 -13.04 -17.79
CA ASP A 226 16.90 -14.11 -17.32
C ASP A 226 15.61 -13.54 -16.71
N ALA A 227 14.45 -14.05 -17.13
CA ALA A 227 13.16 -13.44 -16.81
C ALA A 227 12.86 -13.41 -15.30
N ALA A 228 13.24 -14.45 -14.55
CA ALA A 228 13.03 -14.48 -13.11
C ALA A 228 13.97 -13.49 -12.40
N LYS A 229 15.24 -13.44 -12.80
CA LYS A 229 16.21 -12.47 -12.25
C LYS A 229 15.86 -11.02 -12.58
N TYR A 230 15.32 -10.74 -13.77
CA TYR A 230 14.82 -9.41 -14.11
C TYR A 230 13.67 -9.01 -13.18
N VAL A 231 12.66 -9.87 -13.00
CA VAL A 231 11.50 -9.57 -12.16
C VAL A 231 11.89 -9.43 -10.68
N GLU A 232 12.78 -10.28 -10.17
CA GLU A 232 13.36 -10.16 -8.82
C GLU A 232 14.16 -8.85 -8.67
N GLY A 233 14.95 -8.46 -9.66
CA GLY A 233 15.70 -7.19 -9.65
C GLY A 233 14.81 -5.96 -9.64
N ILE A 234 13.69 -5.96 -10.38
CA ILE A 234 12.70 -4.86 -10.31
C ILE A 234 11.98 -4.86 -8.96
N ALA A 235 11.53 -6.01 -8.46
CA ALA A 235 10.86 -6.11 -7.15
C ALA A 235 11.75 -5.55 -6.02
N ASN A 236 12.98 -6.05 -5.93
CA ASN A 236 13.94 -5.66 -4.91
C ASN A 236 14.51 -4.24 -5.13
N SER A 237 14.11 -3.51 -6.19
CA SER A 237 14.55 -2.13 -6.39
C SER A 237 13.84 -1.12 -5.50
N ALA A 238 12.60 -1.40 -5.07
CA ALA A 238 11.79 -0.48 -4.25
C ALA A 238 10.58 -1.10 -3.52
N SER A 239 10.40 -2.44 -3.45
CA SER A 239 9.18 -3.07 -2.90
C SER A 239 8.76 -2.51 -1.53
N PHE A 240 7.44 -2.44 -1.26
CA PHE A 240 6.90 -2.10 0.06
C PHE A 240 6.80 -3.31 1.02
N LEU A 241 7.17 -4.51 0.54
CA LEU A 241 7.05 -5.78 1.26
C LEU A 241 8.40 -6.20 1.84
N GLN A 242 8.37 -6.68 3.09
CA GLN A 242 9.54 -6.95 3.95
C GLN A 242 10.20 -8.33 3.66
N ASP A 243 9.69 -9.05 2.67
CA ASP A 243 10.19 -10.36 2.22
C ASP A 243 10.24 -10.43 0.69
N ALA A 244 11.38 -10.83 0.11
CA ALA A 244 11.57 -10.83 -1.35
C ALA A 244 10.80 -11.93 -2.11
N ASP A 245 10.29 -12.97 -1.46
CA ASP A 245 9.36 -13.91 -2.11
C ASP A 245 7.95 -13.30 -2.20
N ALA A 246 7.54 -12.50 -1.21
CA ALA A 246 6.33 -11.67 -1.29
C ALA A 246 6.51 -10.51 -2.31
N SER A 247 7.65 -9.83 -2.31
CA SER A 247 7.98 -8.79 -3.31
C SER A 247 7.95 -9.35 -4.72
N TYR A 248 8.53 -10.54 -4.95
CA TYR A 248 8.46 -11.24 -6.23
C TYR A 248 7.02 -11.58 -6.62
N ASN A 249 6.19 -12.11 -5.69
CA ASN A 249 4.78 -12.37 -5.93
C ASN A 249 4.02 -11.11 -6.41
N SER A 250 4.26 -9.95 -5.78
CA SER A 250 3.58 -8.68 -6.13
C SER A 250 3.76 -8.24 -7.58
N MET A 251 4.79 -8.75 -8.27
CA MET A 251 5.05 -8.42 -9.68
C MET A 251 4.06 -9.06 -10.65
N PHE A 252 3.43 -10.17 -10.25
CA PHE A 252 2.57 -10.97 -11.11
C PHE A 252 1.09 -10.62 -10.96
N TRP A 253 0.32 -10.97 -11.98
CA TRP A 253 -1.14 -10.94 -11.93
C TRP A 253 -1.67 -12.13 -11.14
N SER A 254 -2.67 -11.89 -10.29
CA SER A 254 -3.46 -12.92 -9.62
C SER A 254 -4.95 -12.54 -9.62
N LYS A 255 -5.80 -13.43 -9.09
CA LYS A 255 -7.20 -13.10 -8.77
C LYS A 255 -7.31 -12.04 -7.67
N SER A 256 -6.44 -12.07 -6.65
CA SER A 256 -6.41 -11.09 -5.56
C SER A 256 -6.00 -9.68 -6.03
N THR A 257 -5.09 -9.56 -7.00
CA THR A 257 -4.78 -8.26 -7.64
C THR A 257 -5.94 -7.82 -8.56
N ALA A 258 -6.50 -8.75 -9.36
CA ALA A 258 -7.59 -8.43 -10.28
C ALA A 258 -8.88 -7.97 -9.59
N ALA A 259 -9.14 -8.42 -8.35
CA ALA A 259 -10.24 -7.94 -7.51
C ALA A 259 -10.17 -6.43 -7.26
N ASN A 260 -8.96 -5.88 -7.13
CA ASN A 260 -8.66 -4.46 -6.96
C ASN A 260 -8.47 -3.71 -8.30
N ASN A 261 -8.76 -4.36 -9.44
CA ASN A 261 -8.48 -3.87 -10.81
C ASN A 261 -6.97 -3.67 -11.10
N GLU A 262 -6.09 -4.36 -10.37
CA GLU A 262 -4.64 -4.30 -10.53
C GLU A 262 -4.11 -5.33 -11.56
N ARG A 263 -2.93 -5.06 -12.12
CA ARG A 263 -2.29 -5.87 -13.19
C ARG A 263 -0.96 -6.53 -12.80
N GLY A 264 -0.62 -6.50 -11.51
CA GLY A 264 0.71 -6.85 -10.99
C GLY A 264 1.75 -5.75 -11.21
N ASN A 265 2.71 -5.65 -10.29
CA ASN A 265 3.71 -4.57 -10.27
C ASN A 265 4.72 -4.63 -11.44
N PHE A 266 4.76 -5.73 -12.22
CA PHE A 266 5.50 -5.71 -13.49
C PHE A 266 4.91 -4.72 -14.50
N VAL A 267 3.57 -4.66 -14.61
CA VAL A 267 2.89 -3.70 -15.49
C VAL A 267 2.81 -2.33 -14.81
N ALA A 268 2.27 -2.29 -13.59
CA ALA A 268 1.94 -1.04 -12.89
C ALA A 268 3.12 -0.37 -12.16
N GLY A 269 4.30 -0.99 -12.15
CA GLY A 269 5.50 -0.53 -11.44
C GLY A 269 5.47 -0.72 -9.92
N GLY A 270 4.30 -0.62 -9.27
CA GLY A 270 4.20 -0.52 -7.80
C GLY A 270 5.04 0.65 -7.28
N ARG A 271 5.70 0.52 -6.13
CA ARG A 271 6.72 1.49 -5.69
C ARG A 271 7.82 1.82 -6.70
N SER A 272 8.15 0.92 -7.63
CA SER A 272 9.15 1.20 -8.67
C SER A 272 8.61 2.08 -9.81
N SER A 273 7.33 2.48 -9.78
CA SER A 273 6.68 3.37 -10.76
C SER A 273 7.16 4.83 -10.68
N VAL A 274 8.04 5.18 -9.73
CA VAL A 274 8.78 6.46 -9.72
C VAL A 274 10.12 6.39 -10.46
N PHE A 275 10.62 5.19 -10.80
CA PHE A 275 11.87 4.99 -11.54
C PHE A 275 11.65 4.76 -13.04
N TYR A 276 12.45 5.42 -13.88
CA TYR A 276 12.45 5.18 -15.32
C TYR A 276 13.07 3.81 -15.65
N HIS A 277 12.26 2.89 -16.19
CA HIS A 277 12.66 1.52 -16.56
C HIS A 277 13.26 1.39 -17.98
N GLY A 278 13.66 2.50 -18.61
CA GLY A 278 14.13 2.55 -20.00
C GLY A 278 12.98 2.76 -21.01
N PRO A 279 13.31 2.96 -22.31
CA PRO A 279 12.33 3.33 -23.33
C PRO A 279 11.44 2.16 -23.75
N THR A 280 11.94 0.92 -23.66
CA THR A 280 11.25 -0.31 -24.08
C THR A 280 11.41 -1.44 -23.05
N THR A 281 10.51 -2.41 -23.12
CA THR A 281 10.67 -3.73 -22.51
C THR A 281 10.60 -4.77 -23.62
N SER A 282 11.60 -5.64 -23.74
CA SER A 282 11.59 -6.78 -24.67
C SER A 282 11.39 -8.10 -23.94
N LEU A 283 10.54 -8.97 -24.51
CA LEU A 283 10.16 -10.27 -23.97
C LEU A 283 10.58 -11.38 -24.94
N THR A 284 11.53 -12.23 -24.54
CA THR A 284 11.98 -13.38 -25.36
C THR A 284 11.31 -14.66 -24.87
N PHE A 285 10.58 -15.33 -25.75
CA PHE A 285 9.84 -16.56 -25.47
C PHE A 285 10.69 -17.82 -25.71
N ALA A 286 10.26 -18.95 -25.14
CA ALA A 286 10.98 -20.23 -25.21
C ALA A 286 11.16 -20.80 -26.64
N ASN A 287 10.32 -20.37 -27.59
CA ASN A 287 10.46 -20.66 -29.03
C ASN A 287 11.51 -19.78 -29.74
N GLY A 288 12.21 -18.89 -29.03
CA GLY A 288 13.20 -17.95 -29.58
C GLY A 288 12.63 -16.65 -30.13
N THR A 289 11.31 -16.50 -30.28
CA THR A 289 10.70 -15.23 -30.72
C THR A 289 10.85 -14.16 -29.64
N THR A 290 11.08 -12.91 -30.05
CA THR A 290 11.14 -11.76 -29.13
C THR A 290 10.17 -10.68 -29.60
N VAL A 291 9.44 -10.09 -28.66
CA VAL A 291 8.58 -8.92 -28.88
C VAL A 291 9.15 -7.75 -28.08
N GLU A 292 9.26 -6.58 -28.70
CA GLU A 292 9.67 -5.34 -28.04
C GLU A 292 8.50 -4.37 -27.94
N LEU A 293 8.37 -3.70 -26.78
CA LEU A 293 7.21 -2.93 -26.38
C LEU A 293 7.65 -1.57 -25.82
N GLU A 294 7.07 -0.48 -26.31
CA GLU A 294 7.35 0.87 -25.79
C GLU A 294 6.83 1.02 -24.35
N ASN A 295 7.70 1.35 -23.40
CA ASN A 295 7.28 1.67 -22.03
C ASN A 295 6.58 3.04 -22.02
N LEU A 296 5.62 3.23 -21.12
CA LEU A 296 4.79 4.43 -21.05
C LEU A 296 5.01 5.21 -19.76
N ALA A 297 4.68 6.49 -19.81
CA ALA A 297 4.44 7.33 -18.64
C ALA A 297 2.95 7.71 -18.61
N GLU A 298 2.27 7.35 -17.54
CA GLU A 298 0.93 7.87 -17.24
C GLU A 298 1.07 9.32 -16.77
N VAL A 299 0.37 10.25 -17.42
CA VAL A 299 0.42 11.68 -17.13
C VAL A 299 -0.58 11.98 -16.01
N VAL A 300 -0.09 11.80 -14.77
CA VAL A 300 -0.83 12.08 -13.54
C VAL A 300 -1.12 13.58 -13.41
N GLY A 301 -0.11 14.41 -13.71
CA GLY A 301 -0.15 15.85 -13.52
C GLY A 301 -1.07 16.61 -14.48
N ASN A 302 -1.44 17.83 -14.06
CA ASN A 302 -2.04 18.82 -14.94
C ASN A 302 -0.93 19.55 -15.72
N MET A 303 -0.83 19.31 -17.03
CA MET A 303 0.24 19.83 -17.88
C MET A 303 -0.08 21.19 -18.54
N THR A 304 -1.18 21.86 -18.19
CA THR A 304 -1.45 23.23 -18.64
C THR A 304 -0.29 24.16 -18.22
N ASP A 305 0.15 25.01 -19.14
CA ASP A 305 1.29 25.96 -19.01
C ASP A 305 2.68 25.32 -18.82
N VAL A 306 2.81 23.99 -18.97
CA VAL A 306 4.11 23.30 -18.98
C VAL A 306 4.66 23.26 -20.40
N VAL A 307 5.74 23.99 -20.66
CA VAL A 307 6.39 24.07 -21.98
C VAL A 307 7.84 23.60 -21.95
N ASP A 308 8.53 23.81 -20.83
CA ASP A 308 9.95 23.57 -20.63
C ASP A 308 10.28 23.05 -19.22
N GLY A 309 11.55 22.73 -18.97
CA GLY A 309 12.03 22.30 -17.67
C GLY A 309 11.79 23.31 -16.54
N PRO A 310 12.07 24.61 -16.71
CA PRO A 310 11.76 25.64 -15.71
C PRO A 310 10.26 25.76 -15.37
N THR A 311 9.37 25.71 -16.36
CA THR A 311 7.91 25.70 -16.12
C THR A 311 7.45 24.40 -15.47
N MET A 312 8.06 23.26 -15.81
CA MET A 312 7.86 21.97 -15.15
C MET A 312 8.28 22.03 -13.66
N TYR A 313 9.44 22.61 -13.34
CA TYR A 313 9.88 22.84 -11.95
C TYR A 313 8.84 23.68 -11.21
N LYS A 314 8.48 24.85 -11.75
CA LYS A 314 7.49 25.76 -11.16
C LYS A 314 6.12 25.10 -10.96
N LYS A 315 5.70 24.20 -11.86
CA LYS A 315 4.39 23.52 -11.81
C LYS A 315 4.31 22.44 -10.73
N PHE A 316 5.38 21.67 -10.54
CA PHE A 316 5.33 20.45 -9.71
C PHE A 316 6.19 20.50 -8.44
N CYS A 317 7.30 21.25 -8.47
CA CYS A 317 8.32 21.32 -7.40
C CYS A 317 8.14 22.52 -6.46
N SER A 318 7.21 23.43 -6.77
CA SER A 318 6.82 24.49 -5.82
C SER A 318 6.10 23.87 -4.61
N PRO A 319 6.37 24.33 -3.38
CA PRO A 319 5.61 23.94 -2.20
C PRO A 319 4.10 24.17 -2.42
N VAL A 320 3.30 23.13 -2.20
CA VAL A 320 1.83 23.21 -2.22
C VAL A 320 1.37 23.30 -0.76
N PRO A 321 0.86 24.46 -0.29
CA PRO A 321 0.53 24.64 1.12
C PRO A 321 -0.44 23.58 1.66
N MET A 322 -0.25 23.21 2.92
CA MET A 322 -1.10 22.23 3.60
C MET A 322 -2.52 22.77 3.84
N ASN A 323 -3.38 22.65 2.82
CA ASN A 323 -4.81 22.89 2.99
C ASN A 323 -5.41 21.98 4.08
N ALA A 324 -6.47 22.48 4.71
CA ALA A 324 -7.18 21.77 5.78
C ALA A 324 -7.91 20.50 5.29
N THR A 325 -7.98 20.27 3.97
CA THR A 325 -8.70 19.16 3.34
C THR A 325 -7.78 18.09 2.76
N THR A 326 -8.12 16.83 3.06
CA THR A 326 -7.65 15.60 2.39
C THR A 326 -6.14 15.42 2.24
N ALA A 327 -5.55 14.68 3.20
CA ALA A 327 -4.67 13.59 2.78
C ALA A 327 -5.47 12.65 1.85
N ALA A 328 -4.84 12.12 0.81
CA ALA A 328 -5.49 11.24 -0.15
C ALA A 328 -5.69 9.84 0.44
N VAL A 329 -6.72 9.69 1.29
CA VAL A 329 -7.26 8.36 1.63
C VAL A 329 -7.61 7.65 0.31
N PRO A 330 -7.19 6.40 0.08
CA PRO A 330 -7.59 5.65 -1.10
C PRO A 330 -9.11 5.65 -1.22
N ASN A 331 -9.64 6.32 -2.25
CA ASN A 331 -11.08 6.49 -2.42
C ASN A 331 -11.70 5.09 -2.60
N PRO A 332 -12.46 4.58 -1.61
CA PRO A 332 -12.71 3.14 -1.55
C PRO A 332 -13.63 2.74 -2.69
N ALA A 333 -13.24 1.69 -3.42
CA ALA A 333 -13.79 1.30 -4.71
C ALA A 333 -15.34 1.32 -4.77
N ALA A 334 -15.88 1.53 -5.98
CA ALA A 334 -17.32 1.58 -6.22
C ALA A 334 -18.00 0.39 -5.54
N ALA A 335 -18.97 0.67 -4.66
CA ALA A 335 -19.49 -0.32 -3.71
C ALA A 335 -20.14 -1.49 -4.43
N ASN A 336 -19.48 -2.65 -4.41
CA ASN A 336 -19.91 -3.86 -5.07
C ASN A 336 -19.71 -5.05 -4.11
N SER A 337 -20.80 -5.71 -3.75
CA SER A 337 -20.83 -6.91 -2.90
C SER A 337 -20.37 -8.19 -3.65
N SER A 338 -19.58 -8.03 -4.71
CA SER A 338 -18.94 -9.10 -5.47
C SER A 338 -17.56 -8.65 -5.94
N LEU A 339 -16.52 -9.44 -5.61
CA LEU A 339 -15.15 -9.20 -6.03
C LEU A 339 -14.96 -9.58 -7.51
N ILE A 340 -14.17 -8.80 -8.25
CA ILE A 340 -13.98 -8.99 -9.69
C ILE A 340 -13.31 -10.35 -9.96
N GLY A 341 -14.00 -11.21 -10.72
CA GLY A 341 -13.48 -12.52 -11.12
C GLY A 341 -13.57 -13.62 -10.04
N TYR A 342 -14.23 -13.35 -8.92
CA TYR A 342 -14.58 -14.33 -7.88
C TYR A 342 -15.96 -14.95 -8.16
N PRO A 343 -16.32 -16.10 -7.56
CA PRO A 343 -17.70 -16.61 -7.58
C PRO A 343 -18.66 -15.65 -6.86
N LYS A 344 -19.97 -15.91 -6.98
CA LYS A 344 -20.99 -15.20 -6.21
C LYS A 344 -20.93 -15.62 -4.72
N PRO A 345 -20.80 -14.68 -3.77
CA PRO A 345 -20.78 -15.00 -2.35
C PRO A 345 -22.17 -15.39 -1.81
N VAL A 346 -22.19 -16.14 -0.71
CA VAL A 346 -23.43 -16.41 0.05
C VAL A 346 -23.80 -15.22 0.93
N ILE A 347 -22.80 -14.54 1.52
CA ILE A 347 -22.93 -13.32 2.31
C ILE A 347 -21.78 -12.35 2.00
N ALA A 348 -22.04 -11.05 2.03
CA ALA A 348 -21.00 -10.02 1.79
C ALA A 348 -21.30 -8.69 2.50
N THR A 349 -20.25 -7.93 2.77
CA THR A 349 -20.36 -6.48 3.02
C THR A 349 -20.76 -5.74 1.73
N GLN A 350 -21.33 -4.54 1.83
CA GLN A 350 -21.79 -3.75 0.69
C GLN A 350 -20.62 -3.26 -0.20
N ASP A 351 -19.43 -3.15 0.38
CA ASP A 351 -18.19 -2.75 -0.29
C ASP A 351 -17.31 -3.91 -0.79
N GLY A 352 -17.68 -5.16 -0.47
CA GLY A 352 -16.91 -6.35 -0.85
C GLY A 352 -15.69 -6.66 0.03
N THR A 353 -15.41 -5.87 1.08
CA THR A 353 -14.28 -6.08 2.01
C THR A 353 -14.27 -7.47 2.64
N ILE A 354 -15.46 -8.00 3.00
CA ILE A 354 -15.64 -9.39 3.40
C ILE A 354 -16.61 -10.08 2.45
N THR A 355 -16.21 -11.26 1.96
CA THR A 355 -17.07 -12.14 1.16
C THR A 355 -16.99 -13.59 1.66
N GLY A 356 -18.15 -14.19 1.93
CA GLY A 356 -18.27 -15.57 2.42
C GLY A 356 -18.73 -16.54 1.33
N TYR A 357 -18.15 -17.73 1.29
CA TYR A 357 -18.37 -18.75 0.28
C TYR A 357 -18.44 -20.17 0.87
N TYR A 358 -19.12 -21.09 0.16
CA TYR A 358 -19.05 -22.52 0.45
C TYR A 358 -18.34 -23.23 -0.71
N LEU A 359 -17.32 -24.02 -0.38
CA LEU A 359 -16.55 -24.76 -1.36
C LEU A 359 -17.31 -26.01 -1.80
N SER A 360 -17.00 -26.51 -3.01
CA SER A 360 -17.57 -27.74 -3.54
C SER A 360 -16.53 -28.55 -4.32
N GLY A 361 -16.69 -29.87 -4.29
CA GLY A 361 -15.76 -30.84 -4.86
C GLY A 361 -15.63 -32.10 -4.00
N GLU A 362 -14.95 -33.12 -4.53
CA GLU A 362 -14.60 -34.32 -3.77
C GLU A 362 -13.84 -33.93 -2.49
N GLY A 363 -14.29 -34.43 -1.34
CA GLY A 363 -13.68 -34.10 -0.04
C GLY A 363 -13.84 -32.64 0.43
N LEU A 364 -14.53 -31.75 -0.30
CA LEU A 364 -14.51 -30.29 -0.03
C LEU A 364 -15.87 -29.67 0.28
N ASN A 365 -16.99 -30.36 0.08
CA ASN A 365 -18.34 -29.84 0.37
C ASN A 365 -18.57 -29.39 1.83
N HIS A 366 -17.69 -29.78 2.77
CA HIS A 366 -17.72 -29.42 4.19
C HIS A 366 -16.85 -28.19 4.54
N VAL A 367 -16.23 -27.54 3.54
CA VAL A 367 -15.34 -26.38 3.71
C VAL A 367 -16.10 -25.07 3.44
N ALA A 368 -15.91 -24.09 4.32
CA ALA A 368 -16.27 -22.69 4.14
C ALA A 368 -15.02 -21.87 3.75
N VAL A 369 -15.21 -20.76 3.04
CA VAL A 369 -14.14 -19.78 2.76
C VAL A 369 -14.64 -18.39 3.13
N ILE A 370 -13.86 -17.66 3.93
CA ILE A 370 -14.04 -16.22 4.13
C ILE A 370 -12.85 -15.51 3.46
N ALA A 371 -13.12 -14.66 2.47
CA ALA A 371 -12.12 -13.81 1.87
C ALA A 371 -12.21 -12.41 2.48
N LEU A 372 -11.07 -11.90 2.92
CA LEU A 372 -10.92 -10.60 3.57
C LEU A 372 -9.84 -9.79 2.83
N THR A 373 -10.28 -8.88 1.97
CA THR A 373 -9.38 -8.10 1.10
C THR A 373 -8.77 -6.88 1.79
N SER A 374 -9.34 -6.43 2.91
CA SER A 374 -8.85 -5.29 3.69
C SER A 374 -9.39 -5.32 5.12
N PHE A 375 -8.75 -4.61 6.04
CA PHE A 375 -9.31 -4.23 7.35
C PHE A 375 -9.84 -2.79 7.35
N ALA A 376 -10.07 -2.16 6.18
CA ALA A 376 -10.61 -0.80 6.04
C ALA A 376 -12.00 -0.78 5.33
N PRO A 377 -13.03 -1.39 5.93
CA PRO A 377 -14.40 -1.36 5.40
C PRO A 377 -15.05 0.03 5.54
N LYS A 378 -16.13 0.27 4.79
CA LYS A 378 -16.96 1.49 4.88
C LYS A 378 -17.83 1.55 6.15
N SER A 379 -18.04 0.43 6.84
CA SER A 379 -18.71 0.36 8.15
C SER A 379 -18.16 -0.77 9.02
N PHE A 380 -17.75 -0.42 10.24
CA PHE A 380 -17.17 -1.34 11.23
C PHE A 380 -18.22 -2.30 11.81
N ALA A 381 -19.47 -1.83 11.97
CA ALA A 381 -20.58 -2.66 12.40
C ALA A 381 -20.98 -3.72 11.33
N GLU A 382 -20.93 -3.35 10.05
CA GLU A 382 -21.17 -4.29 8.94
C GLU A 382 -20.08 -5.36 8.84
N PHE A 383 -18.80 -4.97 8.97
CA PHE A 383 -17.67 -5.90 9.05
C PHE A 383 -17.84 -6.93 10.18
N GLN A 384 -18.18 -6.46 11.38
CA GLN A 384 -18.39 -7.32 12.54
C GLN A 384 -19.57 -8.29 12.30
N ALA A 385 -20.72 -7.77 11.86
CA ALA A 385 -21.94 -8.55 11.65
C ALA A 385 -21.77 -9.63 10.57
N VAL A 386 -21.22 -9.28 9.39
CA VAL A 386 -20.98 -10.25 8.30
C VAL A 386 -20.04 -11.38 8.73
N THR A 387 -19.01 -11.07 9.52
CA THR A 387 -18.11 -12.09 10.08
C THR A 387 -18.86 -13.02 11.04
N SER A 388 -19.61 -12.47 11.99
CA SER A 388 -20.34 -13.25 13.01
C SER A 388 -21.37 -14.17 12.37
N ASP A 389 -22.11 -13.64 11.41
CA ASP A 389 -23.12 -14.34 10.65
C ASP A 389 -22.52 -15.44 9.78
N PHE A 390 -21.45 -15.17 9.05
CA PHE A 390 -20.84 -16.17 8.18
C PHE A 390 -20.32 -17.38 8.98
N LEU A 391 -19.68 -17.14 10.13
CA LEU A 391 -19.18 -18.22 10.99
C LEU A 391 -20.35 -19.07 11.54
N ARG A 392 -21.41 -18.41 12.04
CA ARG A 392 -22.64 -19.06 12.54
C ARG A 392 -23.34 -19.86 11.44
N GLU A 393 -23.58 -19.26 10.28
CA GLU A 393 -24.31 -19.87 9.17
C GLU A 393 -23.50 -20.96 8.46
N ALA A 394 -22.17 -20.84 8.37
CA ALA A 394 -21.32 -21.93 7.91
C ALA A 394 -21.40 -23.15 8.85
N SER A 395 -21.29 -22.95 10.17
CA SER A 395 -21.40 -24.03 11.15
C SER A 395 -22.78 -24.70 11.11
N ALA A 396 -23.86 -23.91 11.05
CA ALA A 396 -25.24 -24.37 10.91
C ALA A 396 -25.51 -25.09 9.57
N ALA A 397 -24.90 -24.64 8.47
CA ALA A 397 -24.91 -25.31 7.16
C ALA A 397 -24.00 -26.56 7.09
N GLY A 398 -23.59 -27.08 8.25
CA GLY A 398 -22.82 -28.32 8.37
C GLY A 398 -21.36 -28.20 7.93
N LYS A 399 -20.83 -27.00 7.70
CA LYS A 399 -19.40 -26.83 7.43
C LYS A 399 -18.60 -27.18 8.69
N LYS A 400 -17.42 -27.76 8.48
CA LYS A 400 -16.53 -28.26 9.54
C LYS A 400 -15.09 -27.78 9.38
N LYS A 401 -14.77 -27.10 8.28
CA LYS A 401 -13.47 -26.50 8.01
C LYS A 401 -13.63 -25.09 7.46
N LEU A 402 -12.68 -24.21 7.73
CA LEU A 402 -12.66 -22.81 7.29
C LEU A 402 -11.32 -22.49 6.61
N VAL A 403 -11.38 -21.93 5.40
CA VAL A 403 -10.26 -21.21 4.78
C VAL A 403 -10.46 -19.72 5.03
N ILE A 404 -9.44 -19.04 5.54
CA ILE A 404 -9.37 -17.59 5.68
C ILE A 404 -8.42 -17.09 4.59
N ASP A 405 -8.95 -16.39 3.59
CA ASP A 405 -8.18 -15.87 2.46
C ASP A 405 -7.80 -14.41 2.71
N PHE A 406 -6.49 -14.18 2.89
CA PHE A 406 -5.85 -12.89 3.18
C PHE A 406 -4.98 -12.40 2.00
N GLN A 407 -5.14 -12.96 0.80
CA GLN A 407 -4.33 -12.61 -0.36
C GLN A 407 -4.49 -11.12 -0.73
N ASN A 408 -3.37 -10.44 -0.99
CA ASN A 408 -3.29 -9.01 -1.30
C ASN A 408 -3.91 -8.04 -0.25
N ASN A 409 -4.02 -8.42 1.03
CA ASN A 409 -4.62 -7.58 2.08
C ASN A 409 -3.60 -6.58 2.70
N PRO A 410 -3.80 -5.24 2.56
CA PRO A 410 -2.84 -4.22 3.00
C PRO A 410 -2.96 -3.81 4.48
N GLY A 411 -3.91 -4.39 5.22
CA GLY A 411 -4.29 -3.97 6.57
C GLY A 411 -5.47 -2.98 6.57
N GLY A 412 -5.53 -2.10 7.58
CA GLY A 412 -6.66 -1.20 7.81
C GLY A 412 -6.80 -0.82 9.29
N TYR A 413 -8.01 -0.85 9.85
CA TYR A 413 -8.22 -0.41 11.24
C TYR A 413 -7.76 -1.46 12.26
N ILE A 414 -6.79 -1.10 13.10
CA ILE A 414 -6.09 -1.93 14.10
C ILE A 414 -7.06 -2.89 14.81
N LEU A 415 -8.09 -2.30 15.41
CA LEU A 415 -9.04 -2.98 16.30
C LEU A 415 -9.98 -3.96 15.57
N LEU A 416 -10.12 -3.87 14.25
CA LEU A 416 -10.86 -4.88 13.48
C LEU A 416 -10.08 -6.19 13.34
N GLY A 417 -8.74 -6.15 13.42
CA GLY A 417 -7.92 -7.35 13.55
C GLY A 417 -8.13 -8.07 14.89
N TYR A 418 -8.22 -7.29 15.97
CA TYR A 418 -8.56 -7.78 17.30
C TYR A 418 -9.96 -8.40 17.32
N ASP A 419 -10.96 -7.73 16.74
CA ASP A 419 -12.32 -8.26 16.64
C ASP A 419 -12.39 -9.54 15.79
N PHE A 420 -11.78 -9.56 14.59
CA PHE A 420 -11.79 -10.73 13.71
C PHE A 420 -11.17 -11.97 14.37
N PHE A 421 -10.01 -11.81 15.02
CA PHE A 421 -9.40 -12.88 15.83
C PHE A 421 -10.35 -13.35 16.94
N ARG A 422 -10.96 -12.42 17.68
CA ARG A 422 -11.86 -12.73 18.80
C ARG A 422 -13.22 -13.28 18.37
N GLN A 423 -13.65 -13.12 17.12
CA GLN A 423 -14.83 -13.82 16.60
C GLN A 423 -14.56 -15.30 16.33
N LEU A 424 -13.31 -15.67 16.03
CA LEU A 424 -12.87 -17.06 15.91
C LEU A 424 -12.51 -17.68 17.25
N PHE A 425 -11.88 -16.91 18.14
CA PHE A 425 -11.37 -17.36 19.44
C PHE A 425 -11.86 -16.47 20.62
N PRO A 426 -13.18 -16.42 20.89
CA PRO A 426 -13.79 -15.46 21.83
C PRO A 426 -13.36 -15.59 23.29
N LYS A 427 -12.67 -16.69 23.66
CA LYS A 427 -12.16 -16.95 25.01
C LYS A 427 -10.64 -16.76 25.13
N THR A 428 -9.92 -16.66 24.01
CA THR A 428 -8.45 -16.47 24.00
C THR A 428 -8.11 -14.99 24.05
N VAL A 429 -7.50 -14.52 25.15
CA VAL A 429 -7.01 -13.14 25.24
C VAL A 429 -5.87 -12.94 24.24
N GLN A 430 -5.95 -11.87 23.47
CA GLN A 430 -4.96 -11.52 22.44
C GLN A 430 -3.79 -10.72 23.02
N ASP A 431 -2.58 -10.91 22.49
CA ASP A 431 -1.40 -10.09 22.80
C ASP A 431 -1.45 -8.72 22.07
N GLY A 432 -0.55 -8.47 21.11
CA GLY A 432 -0.33 -7.15 20.50
C GLY A 432 0.76 -6.34 21.20
N ASN A 433 1.79 -7.03 21.71
CA ASN A 433 2.93 -6.41 22.39
C ASN A 433 3.64 -5.46 21.43
N SER A 434 3.76 -4.20 21.82
CA SER A 434 4.22 -3.14 20.93
C SER A 434 5.04 -2.10 21.70
N ARG A 435 5.89 -1.32 21.01
CA ARG A 435 6.70 -0.27 21.65
C ARG A 435 6.95 0.91 20.72
N TRP A 436 7.31 2.05 21.33
CA TRP A 436 7.73 3.25 20.63
C TRP A 436 9.22 3.50 20.87
N LYS A 437 9.90 4.04 19.85
CA LYS A 437 11.27 4.54 19.97
C LYS A 437 11.23 5.90 20.67
N GLN A 438 12.05 6.07 21.70
CA GLN A 438 12.13 7.33 22.44
C GLN A 438 13.10 8.29 21.73
N SER A 439 12.61 8.94 20.67
CA SER A 439 13.23 10.17 20.18
C SER A 439 13.15 11.26 21.27
N LYS A 440 14.09 12.22 21.23
CA LYS A 440 14.12 13.37 22.15
C LYS A 440 12.79 14.13 22.15
N SER A 441 12.19 14.28 20.97
CA SER A 441 10.91 14.91 20.75
C SER A 441 9.74 14.08 21.30
N PHE A 442 9.69 12.76 21.06
CA PHE A 442 8.68 11.86 21.65
C PHE A 442 8.73 11.86 23.19
N ALA A 443 9.92 11.77 23.78
CA ALA A 443 10.09 11.80 25.24
C ALA A 443 9.64 13.13 25.86
N SER A 444 9.84 14.24 25.15
CA SER A 444 9.37 15.57 25.55
C SER A 444 7.84 15.68 25.43
N LEU A 445 7.26 15.19 24.32
CA LEU A 445 5.81 15.11 24.10
C LEU A 445 5.12 14.27 25.17
N ALA A 446 5.65 13.08 25.46
CA ALA A 446 5.10 12.18 26.46
C ALA A 446 5.03 12.84 27.84
N ARG A 447 6.08 13.58 28.24
CA ARG A 447 6.09 14.31 29.51
C ARG A 447 5.01 15.41 29.55
N VAL A 448 4.97 16.30 28.56
CA VAL A 448 3.99 17.40 28.52
C VAL A 448 2.56 16.88 28.49
N VAL A 449 2.27 15.85 27.68
CA VAL A 449 0.95 15.19 27.66
C VAL A 449 0.61 14.60 29.02
N SER A 450 1.47 13.74 29.58
CA SER A 450 1.21 13.09 30.88
C SER A 450 1.01 14.10 32.02
N ASP A 451 1.76 15.20 32.03
CA ASP A 451 1.61 16.28 33.01
C ASP A 451 0.31 17.08 32.83
N ALA A 452 -0.12 17.33 31.59
CA ALA A 452 -1.37 18.01 31.31
C ALA A 452 -2.59 17.16 31.73
N VAL A 453 -2.60 15.86 31.38
CA VAL A 453 -3.78 15.00 31.61
C VAL A 453 -3.83 14.33 32.98
N LYS A 454 -2.84 14.50 33.86
CA LYS A 454 -2.72 13.74 35.13
C LYS A 454 -3.97 13.76 36.01
N ASN A 455 -4.72 14.85 36.02
CA ASN A 455 -5.96 15.01 36.79
C ASN A 455 -7.24 14.67 35.99
N VAL A 456 -7.14 14.40 34.68
CA VAL A 456 -8.29 14.07 33.82
C VAL A 456 -8.86 12.71 34.22
N ASN A 457 -10.18 12.68 34.44
CA ASN A 457 -10.98 11.48 34.60
C ASN A 457 -11.74 11.19 33.29
N PRO A 458 -11.39 10.16 32.50
CA PRO A 458 -12.02 9.89 31.21
C PRO A 458 -13.52 9.57 31.28
N ALA A 459 -14.04 9.22 32.47
CA ALA A 459 -15.45 8.92 32.67
C ALA A 459 -16.34 10.16 32.90
N THR A 460 -15.73 11.33 33.18
CA THR A 460 -16.47 12.58 33.49
C THR A 460 -15.95 13.82 32.76
N GLU A 461 -14.82 13.72 32.06
CA GLU A 461 -14.28 14.82 31.27
C GLU A 461 -15.21 15.14 30.08
N THR A 462 -15.31 16.44 29.77
CA THR A 462 -16.11 16.97 28.65
C THR A 462 -15.27 17.80 27.68
N ASP A 463 -14.07 18.23 28.07
CA ASP A 463 -13.13 18.86 27.17
C ASP A 463 -12.60 17.84 26.14
N HIS A 464 -12.84 18.14 24.86
CA HIS A 464 -12.47 17.27 23.76
C HIS A 464 -10.96 17.07 23.65
N ASP A 465 -10.17 18.12 23.88
CA ASP A 465 -8.73 18.10 23.63
C ASP A 465 -7.98 17.46 24.79
N LEU A 466 -8.47 17.61 26.03
CA LEU A 466 -8.01 16.82 27.19
C LEU A 466 -8.34 15.33 27.04
N LEU A 467 -9.48 14.97 26.44
CA LEU A 467 -9.80 13.57 26.10
C LEU A 467 -8.89 13.04 24.98
N GLN A 468 -8.70 13.78 23.89
CA GLN A 468 -7.75 13.43 22.81
C GLN A 468 -6.33 13.20 23.36
N ALA A 469 -5.87 14.09 24.24
CA ALA A 469 -4.59 13.97 24.95
C ALA A 469 -4.55 12.74 25.87
N TYR A 470 -5.62 12.47 26.61
CA TYR A 470 -5.72 11.31 27.51
C TYR A 470 -5.59 9.99 26.73
N MET A 471 -6.20 9.89 25.56
CA MET A 471 -6.13 8.72 24.67
C MET A 471 -4.94 8.75 23.70
N SER A 472 -3.91 9.55 23.97
CA SER A 472 -2.68 9.55 23.18
C SER A 472 -1.62 8.68 23.87
N VAL A 473 -0.70 8.12 23.08
CA VAL A 473 0.42 7.32 23.60
C VAL A 473 1.26 8.09 24.63
N GLY A 474 1.27 9.43 24.58
CA GLY A 474 1.96 10.29 25.54
C GLY A 474 1.44 10.21 26.98
N ASN A 475 0.19 9.75 27.20
CA ASN A 475 -0.32 9.45 28.55
C ASN A 475 0.17 8.06 29.00
N TYR A 476 0.87 7.98 30.13
CA TYR A 476 1.32 6.68 30.63
C TYR A 476 0.16 5.75 31.03
N ARG A 477 -0.97 6.31 31.47
CA ARG A 477 -2.13 5.55 32.00
C ARG A 477 -3.03 4.92 30.93
N TYR A 478 -2.82 5.23 29.64
CA TYR A 478 -3.76 4.86 28.57
C TYR A 478 -3.57 3.42 28.06
N ASP A 479 -2.39 3.08 27.56
CA ASP A 479 -2.04 1.71 27.16
C ASP A 479 -1.90 0.79 28.38
N LEU A 480 -2.06 -0.52 28.16
CA LEU A 480 -1.80 -1.56 29.16
C LEU A 480 -0.35 -2.05 29.07
N ASN A 481 0.15 -2.64 30.15
CA ASN A 481 1.42 -3.33 30.24
C ASN A 481 1.30 -4.81 29.76
N LEU A 482 2.29 -5.66 30.06
CA LEU A 482 2.27 -7.10 29.71
C LEU A 482 1.45 -8.00 30.67
N THR A 483 0.97 -7.47 31.81
CA THR A 483 0.00 -8.12 32.72
C THR A 483 -1.44 -7.68 32.48
N ASP A 484 -1.68 -6.93 31.39
CA ASP A 484 -2.98 -6.33 31.02
C ASP A 484 -3.52 -5.30 32.02
N GLU A 485 -2.61 -4.67 32.78
CA GLU A 485 -2.89 -3.59 33.74
C GLU A 485 -2.36 -2.24 33.22
N ASN A 486 -2.96 -1.13 33.64
CA ASN A 486 -2.46 0.21 33.33
C ASN A 486 -1.08 0.45 33.98
N PHE A 487 -0.18 1.20 33.34
CA PHE A 487 1.10 1.59 33.94
C PHE A 487 0.87 2.48 35.18
N ALA A 488 1.48 2.12 36.32
CA ALA A 488 1.28 2.82 37.59
C ALA A 488 1.96 4.21 37.63
N THR A 489 3.10 4.37 36.96
CA THR A 489 3.85 5.63 36.89
C THR A 489 4.32 5.95 35.46
N PHE A 490 4.71 7.20 35.25
CA PHE A 490 5.39 7.63 34.02
C PHE A 490 6.66 6.81 33.74
N ALA A 491 7.43 6.45 34.78
CA ALA A 491 8.66 5.70 34.64
C ALA A 491 8.42 4.27 34.16
N ASP A 492 7.32 3.62 34.57
CA ASP A 492 7.06 2.23 34.17
C ASP A 492 6.87 2.07 32.65
N LYS A 493 6.29 3.09 31.99
CA LYS A 493 6.13 3.13 30.52
C LYS A 493 7.32 3.76 29.80
N PHE A 494 7.90 4.83 30.33
CA PHE A 494 8.86 5.69 29.62
C PHE A 494 10.31 5.64 30.15
N ALA A 495 10.65 4.83 31.16
CA ALA A 495 12.05 4.57 31.48
C ALA A 495 12.73 3.85 30.29
N PRO A 496 13.91 4.32 29.81
CA PRO A 496 14.57 3.76 28.64
C PRO A 496 14.79 2.25 28.69
N ARG A 497 14.30 1.55 27.66
CA ARG A 497 14.64 0.16 27.36
C ARG A 497 15.59 0.16 26.17
N VAL A 498 16.88 -0.05 26.42
CA VAL A 498 17.93 0.12 25.41
C VAL A 498 18.09 -1.16 24.59
N TYR A 499 17.85 -1.07 23.28
CA TYR A 499 18.13 -2.12 22.32
C TYR A 499 18.91 -1.52 21.14
N LYS A 500 20.01 -2.16 20.71
CA LYS A 500 20.89 -1.68 19.63
C LYS A 500 21.28 -0.18 19.77
N ASN A 501 21.68 0.21 20.98
CA ASN A 501 22.03 1.59 21.38
C ASN A 501 20.91 2.63 21.16
N THR A 502 19.65 2.18 21.02
CA THR A 502 18.46 3.02 20.85
C THR A 502 17.53 2.84 22.04
N GLU A 503 17.01 3.94 22.57
CA GLU A 503 16.06 3.92 23.68
C GLU A 503 14.63 3.66 23.17
N TYR A 504 13.92 2.75 23.84
CA TYR A 504 12.51 2.46 23.60
C TYR A 504 11.69 2.63 24.88
N THR A 505 10.36 2.67 24.73
CA THR A 505 9.41 2.51 25.84
C THR A 505 9.44 1.08 26.40
N ALA A 506 8.75 0.86 27.52
CA ALA A 506 8.26 -0.48 27.84
C ALA A 506 7.36 -1.03 26.73
N LEU A 507 7.18 -2.35 26.70
CA LEU A 507 6.19 -2.99 25.83
C LEU A 507 4.79 -2.73 26.37
N MET A 508 3.85 -2.44 25.47
CA MET A 508 2.49 -2.05 25.79
C MET A 508 1.46 -2.70 24.85
N ARG A 509 0.21 -2.83 25.32
CA ARG A 509 -0.94 -3.40 24.61
C ARG A 509 -2.13 -2.43 24.60
N TRP A 510 -3.03 -2.60 23.63
CA TRP A 510 -4.27 -1.82 23.53
C TRP A 510 -5.31 -2.25 24.57
N ASN A 511 -5.91 -1.30 25.27
CA ASN A 511 -7.05 -1.57 26.14
C ASN A 511 -8.35 -1.75 25.33
N VAL A 512 -8.59 -2.97 24.84
CA VAL A 512 -9.81 -3.31 24.10
C VAL A 512 -11.09 -3.42 24.96
N SER A 513 -10.99 -3.13 26.27
CA SER A 513 -12.16 -2.97 27.15
C SER A 513 -12.51 -1.50 27.42
N ASP A 514 -11.64 -0.55 27.07
CA ASP A 514 -11.89 0.88 27.25
C ASP A 514 -13.03 1.37 26.32
N PRO A 515 -14.12 1.97 26.87
CA PRO A 515 -15.18 2.53 26.06
C PRO A 515 -14.73 3.65 25.11
N LEU A 516 -13.74 4.46 25.49
CA LEU A 516 -13.26 5.56 24.64
C LEU A 516 -12.51 5.05 23.41
N THR A 517 -11.72 3.98 23.58
CA THR A 517 -11.02 3.28 22.49
C THR A 517 -11.98 2.50 21.59
N THR A 518 -13.07 1.94 22.12
CA THR A 518 -13.92 0.97 21.40
C THR A 518 -15.30 1.51 21.01
N ILE A 519 -16.23 1.64 21.96
CA ILE A 519 -17.66 1.88 21.65
C ILE A 519 -18.04 3.36 21.48
N ASN A 520 -17.21 4.28 21.96
CA ASN A 520 -17.46 5.71 21.80
C ASN A 520 -17.43 6.08 20.31
N LYS A 521 -18.53 6.63 19.79
CA LYS A 521 -18.67 6.97 18.35
C LYS A 521 -17.84 8.19 17.92
N THR A 522 -17.32 9.00 18.84
CA THR A 522 -16.42 10.13 18.54
C THR A 522 -14.97 9.65 18.50
N PHE A 523 -14.54 8.97 19.56
CA PHE A 523 -13.12 8.70 19.84
C PHE A 523 -12.66 7.27 19.53
N GLY A 524 -13.58 6.31 19.50
CA GLY A 524 -13.34 4.90 19.23
C GLY A 524 -13.92 4.46 17.90
N ILE A 525 -13.98 3.16 17.66
CA ILE A 525 -14.53 2.54 16.44
C ILE A 525 -16.05 2.27 16.47
N GLY A 526 -16.76 2.77 17.49
CA GLY A 526 -18.22 2.66 17.60
C GLY A 526 -18.79 1.24 17.77
N ILE A 527 -17.96 0.22 18.05
CA ILE A 527 -18.38 -1.18 18.23
C ILE A 527 -17.70 -1.82 19.45
N HIS A 528 -18.36 -2.81 20.06
CA HIS A 528 -17.74 -3.67 21.08
C HIS A 528 -16.82 -4.69 20.40
N ILE A 529 -15.60 -4.89 20.91
CA ILE A 529 -14.74 -5.99 20.47
C ILE A 529 -15.33 -7.32 20.94
N SER A 530 -15.31 -8.33 20.08
CA SER A 530 -15.85 -9.66 20.35
C SER A 530 -15.12 -10.34 21.53
N GLY A 531 -15.87 -11.14 22.29
CA GLY A 531 -15.41 -11.67 23.58
C GLY A 531 -15.34 -10.65 24.72
N TYR A 532 -15.72 -9.38 24.53
CA TYR A 532 -15.75 -8.35 25.57
C TYR A 532 -17.14 -7.71 25.73
N GLY A 533 -17.43 -7.19 26.92
CA GLY A 533 -18.72 -6.57 27.26
C GLY A 533 -19.92 -7.49 26.95
N PRO A 534 -20.94 -7.01 26.20
CA PRO A 534 -22.11 -7.82 25.83
C PRO A 534 -21.78 -8.90 24.78
N ARG A 535 -20.61 -8.86 24.12
CA ARG A 535 -20.16 -9.84 23.13
C ARG A 535 -19.30 -10.96 23.72
N THR A 536 -19.39 -11.19 25.04
CA THR A 536 -18.69 -12.27 25.77
C THR A 536 -19.24 -13.67 25.45
N ASN A 537 -20.56 -13.80 25.26
CA ASN A 537 -21.25 -15.07 25.02
C ASN A 537 -21.27 -15.45 23.52
N LEU A 538 -20.10 -15.59 22.91
CA LEU A 538 -19.96 -16.04 21.52
C LEU A 538 -19.49 -17.50 21.45
N ASP A 539 -20.13 -18.27 20.56
CA ASP A 539 -19.76 -19.66 20.28
C ASP A 539 -18.58 -19.73 19.29
N GLN A 540 -17.54 -20.47 19.68
CA GLN A 540 -16.43 -20.79 18.79
C GLN A 540 -16.90 -21.79 17.72
N CYS A 541 -17.18 -21.27 16.52
CA CYS A 541 -17.78 -22.05 15.43
C CYS A 541 -16.84 -23.08 14.77
N PHE A 542 -15.52 -22.87 14.87
CA PHE A 542 -14.47 -23.74 14.31
C PHE A 542 -13.31 -23.86 15.30
N LYS A 543 -12.65 -25.02 15.32
CA LYS A 543 -11.46 -25.26 16.14
C LYS A 543 -10.16 -24.78 15.48
N PRO A 544 -9.05 -24.62 16.22
CA PRO A 544 -7.71 -24.43 15.66
C PRO A 544 -7.38 -25.35 14.47
N GLU A 545 -7.56 -26.66 14.64
CA GLU A 545 -7.25 -27.69 13.63
C GLU A 545 -8.26 -27.74 12.46
N ASP A 546 -9.31 -26.93 12.52
CA ASP A 546 -10.35 -26.80 11.49
C ASP A 546 -10.18 -25.55 10.62
N ILE A 547 -9.21 -24.67 10.92
CA ILE A 547 -8.99 -23.39 10.23
C ILE A 547 -7.65 -23.41 9.49
N ILE A 548 -7.59 -22.79 8.31
CA ILE A 548 -6.34 -22.53 7.58
C ILE A 548 -6.30 -21.09 7.04
N MET A 549 -5.17 -20.41 7.20
CA MET A 549 -4.88 -19.13 6.54
C MET A 549 -4.29 -19.38 5.14
N LEU A 550 -4.86 -18.74 4.12
CA LEU A 550 -4.36 -18.68 2.76
C LEU A 550 -3.75 -17.30 2.49
N LEU A 551 -2.51 -17.31 2.05
CA LEU A 551 -1.64 -16.14 1.91
C LEU A 551 -0.92 -16.17 0.56
N ASP A 552 -0.41 -15.01 0.15
CA ASP A 552 0.52 -14.80 -0.98
C ASP A 552 1.77 -14.00 -0.53
N GLY A 553 1.94 -13.86 0.79
CA GLY A 553 2.98 -13.03 1.40
C GLY A 553 2.65 -11.54 1.47
N ALA A 554 1.64 -11.01 0.75
CA ALA A 554 1.38 -9.56 0.70
C ALA A 554 0.65 -9.01 1.94
N CYS A 555 -0.01 -9.89 2.71
CA CYS A 555 -0.69 -9.60 3.97
C CYS A 555 0.16 -8.67 4.87
N SER A 556 -0.32 -7.45 5.09
CA SER A 556 0.42 -6.37 5.73
C SER A 556 -0.34 -5.74 6.89
N SER A 557 0.39 -5.09 7.79
CA SER A 557 -0.13 -4.18 8.80
C SER A 557 -1.14 -4.87 9.74
N THR A 558 -2.39 -4.42 9.82
CA THR A 558 -3.45 -5.12 10.58
C THR A 558 -3.61 -6.59 10.17
N CYS A 559 -3.40 -6.94 8.89
CA CYS A 559 -3.43 -8.33 8.43
C CYS A 559 -2.29 -9.15 9.03
N ALA A 560 -1.08 -8.59 9.08
CA ALA A 560 0.08 -9.24 9.69
C ALA A 560 -0.18 -9.54 11.17
N MET A 561 -0.59 -8.53 11.93
CA MET A 561 -0.95 -8.67 13.35
C MET A 561 -2.09 -9.66 13.60
N THR A 562 -3.12 -9.68 12.75
CA THR A 562 -4.22 -10.65 12.87
C THR A 562 -3.75 -12.07 12.57
N SER A 563 -2.92 -12.24 11.54
CA SER A 563 -2.30 -13.53 11.21
C SER A 563 -1.43 -14.03 12.36
N GLU A 564 -0.73 -13.15 13.07
CA GLU A 564 0.04 -13.49 14.26
C GLU A 564 -0.82 -13.91 15.45
N PHE A 565 -1.96 -13.25 15.71
CA PHE A 565 -2.90 -13.74 16.72
C PHE A 565 -3.46 -15.12 16.35
N LEU A 566 -3.85 -15.33 15.09
CA LEU A 566 -4.33 -16.61 14.59
C LEU A 566 -3.27 -17.72 14.71
N ARG A 567 -2.00 -17.42 14.38
CA ARG A 567 -0.87 -18.35 14.44
C ARG A 567 -0.45 -18.70 15.87
N LEU A 568 -0.12 -17.69 16.68
CA LEU A 568 0.46 -17.86 18.02
C LEU A 568 -0.56 -18.22 19.09
N LEU A 569 -1.79 -17.70 18.98
CA LEU A 569 -2.80 -17.78 20.04
C LEU A 569 -4.01 -18.64 19.61
N GLY A 570 -4.34 -18.62 18.32
CA GLY A 570 -5.31 -19.52 17.71
C GLY A 570 -4.74 -20.88 17.27
N GLY A 571 -3.41 -21.03 17.21
CA GLY A 571 -2.74 -22.25 16.70
C GLY A 571 -2.98 -22.55 15.21
N VAL A 572 -3.53 -21.59 14.47
CA VAL A 572 -3.99 -21.74 13.08
C VAL A 572 -2.80 -21.88 12.13
N LYS A 573 -2.96 -22.76 11.14
CA LYS A 573 -1.91 -23.10 10.17
C LYS A 573 -1.99 -22.25 8.90
N SER A 574 -0.90 -22.24 8.14
CA SER A 574 -0.69 -21.32 7.01
C SER A 574 -0.34 -22.02 5.68
N VAL A 575 -0.90 -21.51 4.59
CA VAL A 575 -0.59 -21.86 3.20
C VAL A 575 -0.18 -20.59 2.45
N SER A 576 1.07 -20.50 1.97
CA SER A 576 1.53 -19.40 1.11
C SER A 576 1.66 -19.85 -0.35
N MET A 577 1.11 -19.06 -1.26
CA MET A 577 1.22 -19.25 -2.70
C MET A 577 2.49 -18.60 -3.28
N GLY A 578 3.07 -19.21 -4.31
CA GLY A 578 4.07 -18.59 -5.19
C GLY A 578 5.48 -18.49 -4.58
N GLY A 579 6.02 -17.28 -4.53
CA GLY A 579 7.43 -16.97 -4.25
C GLY A 579 8.35 -17.18 -5.46
N ARG A 580 9.64 -16.86 -5.31
CA ARG A 580 10.66 -17.01 -6.36
C ARG A 580 10.81 -18.47 -6.81
N PRO A 581 11.26 -18.76 -8.05
CA PRO A 581 11.45 -20.12 -8.56
C PRO A 581 12.69 -20.82 -7.96
N LYS A 582 12.67 -20.97 -6.63
CA LYS A 582 13.59 -21.76 -5.80
C LYS A 582 12.78 -22.83 -5.04
N LYS A 583 13.43 -23.95 -4.70
CA LYS A 583 12.86 -24.96 -3.79
C LYS A 583 12.90 -24.46 -2.34
N GLY A 584 12.13 -25.10 -1.46
CA GLY A 584 12.07 -24.77 -0.03
C GLY A 584 10.91 -23.84 0.35
N PRO A 585 10.76 -23.52 1.65
CA PRO A 585 9.66 -22.71 2.18
C PRO A 585 9.75 -21.24 1.73
N ILE A 586 8.66 -20.52 1.98
CA ILE A 586 8.57 -19.05 1.94
C ILE A 586 7.87 -18.59 3.20
N GLN A 587 7.98 -17.29 3.50
CA GLN A 587 7.34 -16.68 4.64
C GLN A 587 5.80 -16.67 4.50
N ALA A 588 5.08 -16.77 5.62
CA ALA A 588 3.64 -16.64 5.69
C ALA A 588 3.22 -15.18 5.43
N VAL A 589 3.76 -14.27 6.25
CA VAL A 589 3.47 -12.83 6.26
C VAL A 589 4.73 -12.10 5.84
N GLY A 590 4.86 -11.83 4.54
CA GLY A 590 5.99 -11.08 3.96
C GLY A 590 5.74 -9.59 3.81
N GLY A 591 4.55 -9.13 4.23
CA GLY A 591 4.17 -7.72 4.24
C GLY A 591 4.69 -6.97 5.45
N VAL A 592 4.16 -5.77 5.65
CA VAL A 592 4.62 -4.88 6.73
C VAL A 592 4.21 -5.42 8.09
N LYS A 593 5.17 -5.68 8.98
CA LYS A 593 4.87 -6.17 10.36
C LYS A 593 4.87 -5.06 11.43
N GLY A 594 5.14 -3.80 11.07
CA GLY A 594 5.12 -2.66 12.00
C GLY A 594 3.71 -2.33 12.51
N ALA A 595 3.56 -1.99 13.81
CA ALA A 595 2.29 -1.95 14.53
C ALA A 595 1.50 -0.64 14.42
N GLN A 596 2.13 0.48 14.04
CA GLN A 596 1.44 1.76 13.84
C GLN A 596 2.26 2.68 12.93
N VAL A 597 1.57 3.31 11.98
CA VAL A 597 2.13 4.25 11.01
C VAL A 597 1.53 5.63 11.25
N TRP A 598 2.38 6.66 11.29
CA TRP A 598 1.96 8.07 11.32
C TRP A 598 2.44 8.78 10.06
N GLY A 599 1.61 9.68 9.55
CA GLY A 599 2.03 10.67 8.57
C GLY A 599 2.92 11.73 9.23
N PHE A 600 3.76 12.38 8.43
CA PHE A 600 4.51 13.56 8.88
C PHE A 600 3.54 14.67 9.34
N ARG A 601 2.31 14.69 8.79
CA ARG A 601 1.22 15.57 9.23
C ARG A 601 0.81 15.31 10.68
N ASP A 602 0.71 14.05 11.08
CA ASP A 602 0.29 13.68 12.43
C ASP A 602 1.39 14.06 13.42
N VAL A 603 2.64 13.72 13.10
CA VAL A 603 3.82 14.16 13.84
C VAL A 603 3.81 15.69 14.00
N TYR A 604 3.72 16.46 12.91
CA TYR A 604 3.70 17.92 12.93
C TYR A 604 2.59 18.50 13.83
N MET A 605 1.35 18.02 13.64
CA MET A 605 0.17 18.49 14.39
C MET A 605 0.35 18.22 15.89
N TYR A 606 0.80 17.02 16.28
CA TYR A 606 1.08 16.69 17.68
C TYR A 606 2.14 17.61 18.31
N HIS A 607 3.22 17.95 17.59
CA HIS A 607 4.25 18.88 18.11
C HIS A 607 3.72 20.32 18.23
N ARG A 608 2.95 20.77 17.24
CA ARG A 608 2.30 22.10 17.25
C ARG A 608 1.36 22.24 18.44
N ASP A 609 0.48 21.25 18.64
CA ASP A 609 -0.62 21.33 19.61
C ASP A 609 -0.12 21.16 21.05
N VAL A 610 0.66 20.11 21.32
CA VAL A 610 1.30 19.88 22.63
C VAL A 610 2.30 20.99 22.97
N GLY A 611 2.90 21.64 21.96
CA GLY A 611 3.75 22.81 22.13
C GLY A 611 3.05 24.03 22.76
N THR A 612 1.72 24.09 22.73
CA THR A 612 0.94 25.14 23.40
C THR A 612 0.78 24.91 24.91
N TRP A 613 0.85 23.65 25.37
CA TRP A 613 0.59 23.25 26.77
C TRP A 613 1.83 23.36 27.69
N THR A 614 2.99 23.71 27.14
CA THR A 614 4.24 23.90 27.89
C THR A 614 4.75 25.34 27.77
N ASN A 615 5.61 25.76 28.69
CA ASN A 615 6.43 26.97 28.58
C ASN A 615 7.94 26.69 28.68
N ASP A 616 8.35 25.42 28.66
CA ASP A 616 9.77 25.06 28.54
C ASP A 616 10.29 25.45 27.14
N THR A 617 11.27 26.34 27.11
CA THR A 617 11.87 26.88 25.89
C THR A 617 12.70 25.85 25.12
N LYS A 618 13.24 24.82 25.79
CA LYS A 618 13.97 23.70 25.15
C LYS A 618 12.99 22.75 24.46
N ILE A 619 11.84 22.49 25.07
CA ILE A 619 10.77 21.69 24.43
C ILE A 619 10.19 22.45 23.24
N LYS A 620 9.92 23.75 23.37
CA LYS A 620 9.47 24.58 22.23
C LYS A 620 10.51 24.63 21.09
N ALA A 621 11.81 24.75 21.41
CA ALA A 621 12.87 24.69 20.40
C ALA A 621 13.00 23.31 19.73
N GLU A 622 12.76 22.22 20.47
CA GLU A 622 12.72 20.87 19.90
C GLU A 622 11.53 20.69 18.95
N PHE A 623 10.35 21.16 19.34
CA PHE A 623 9.13 21.04 18.53
C PHE A 623 9.16 21.94 17.29
N ALA A 624 9.83 23.09 17.35
CA ALA A 624 10.02 23.99 16.22
C ALA A 624 10.88 23.43 15.06
N ARG A 625 11.55 22.28 15.26
CA ARG A 625 12.26 21.55 14.19
C ARG A 625 11.33 21.00 13.11
N TYR A 626 10.07 20.73 13.48
CA TYR A 626 9.10 20.05 12.63
C TYR A 626 8.33 21.08 11.80
N THR A 627 8.64 21.17 10.50
CA THR A 627 8.04 22.16 9.57
C THR A 627 7.15 21.48 8.51
N THR A 628 6.29 22.25 7.84
CA THR A 628 5.34 21.72 6.84
C THR A 628 6.00 21.32 5.51
N LEU A 629 7.19 21.85 5.20
CA LEU A 629 7.87 21.72 3.91
C LEU A 629 7.93 20.30 3.31
N PRO A 630 8.19 19.20 4.07
CA PRO A 630 8.24 17.85 3.49
C PRO A 630 6.90 17.38 2.92
N MET A 631 5.79 17.82 3.51
CA MET A 631 4.45 17.51 3.03
C MET A 631 4.07 18.39 1.83
N GLU A 632 4.48 19.66 1.86
CA GLU A 632 4.28 20.61 0.76
C GLU A 632 5.13 20.26 -0.49
N ARG A 633 6.22 19.49 -0.32
CA ARG A 633 7.10 18.94 -1.37
C ARG A 633 6.89 17.44 -1.67
N SER A 634 5.80 16.82 -1.20
CA SER A 634 5.48 15.41 -1.47
C SER A 634 4.00 15.19 -1.84
N VAL A 635 3.61 13.93 -2.06
CA VAL A 635 2.19 13.49 -2.15
C VAL A 635 1.81 12.48 -1.06
N ALA A 636 2.78 11.83 -0.44
CA ALA A 636 2.65 11.06 0.79
C ALA A 636 3.97 11.11 1.57
N SER A 637 3.89 11.07 2.91
CA SER A 637 5.06 11.08 3.80
C SER A 637 4.69 10.41 5.13
N VAL A 638 5.22 9.21 5.39
CA VAL A 638 4.88 8.36 6.55
C VAL A 638 6.11 7.67 7.18
N VAL A 639 5.99 7.34 8.46
CA VAL A 639 6.96 6.57 9.28
C VAL A 639 6.26 5.47 10.08
N ASN A 640 6.93 4.32 10.25
CA ASN A 640 6.53 3.31 11.22
C ASN A 640 6.96 3.76 12.63
N VAL A 641 6.01 4.24 13.43
CA VAL A 641 6.27 4.84 14.74
C VAL A 641 6.23 3.82 15.89
N ARG A 642 5.63 2.65 15.66
CA ARG A 642 5.44 1.60 16.67
C ARG A 642 5.89 0.24 16.15
N ASP A 643 6.82 -0.41 16.85
CA ASP A 643 7.21 -1.79 16.57
C ASP A 643 6.10 -2.75 17.03
N LEU A 644 5.88 -3.85 16.28
CA LEU A 644 5.29 -5.08 16.82
C LEU A 644 6.41 -5.95 17.36
N ILE A 645 6.28 -6.47 18.57
CA ILE A 645 7.23 -7.40 19.21
C ILE A 645 6.54 -8.75 19.41
N LEU A 646 7.11 -9.82 18.85
CA LEU A 646 6.57 -11.17 19.02
C LEU A 646 6.79 -11.67 20.45
N ARG A 647 5.99 -12.66 20.88
CA ARG A 647 6.03 -13.18 22.26
C ARG A 647 7.42 -13.66 22.68
N ASP A 648 8.12 -14.33 21.77
CA ASP A 648 9.45 -14.90 22.03
C ASP A 648 10.56 -13.84 21.99
N ASN A 649 10.31 -12.71 21.32
CA ASN A 649 11.21 -11.57 21.17
C ASN A 649 11.01 -10.45 22.22
N VAL A 650 10.19 -10.71 23.25
CA VAL A 650 9.98 -9.76 24.38
C VAL A 650 11.29 -9.44 25.11
N ASN A 651 12.24 -10.38 25.14
CA ASN A 651 13.50 -10.26 25.88
C ASN A 651 14.69 -9.76 25.04
N ASP A 652 14.73 -10.07 23.73
CA ASP A 652 15.79 -9.61 22.83
C ASP A 652 15.44 -8.27 22.14
N GLY A 653 14.15 -7.91 22.12
CA GLY A 653 13.62 -6.68 21.54
C GLY A 653 13.64 -6.65 20.01
N VAL A 654 13.78 -7.77 19.31
CA VAL A 654 13.76 -7.79 17.84
C VAL A 654 12.35 -7.49 17.33
N PRO A 655 12.16 -6.47 16.46
CA PRO A 655 10.85 -6.21 15.83
C PRO A 655 10.43 -7.35 14.92
N ALA A 656 9.13 -7.65 14.88
CA ALA A 656 8.56 -8.73 14.08
C ALA A 656 8.97 -8.69 12.59
N GLN A 657 9.21 -7.49 12.03
CA GLN A 657 9.76 -7.27 10.68
C GLN A 657 11.00 -8.12 10.39
N PHE A 658 11.88 -8.29 11.37
CA PHE A 658 13.17 -8.95 11.20
C PHE A 658 13.17 -10.44 11.57
N VAL A 659 12.00 -10.98 11.94
CA VAL A 659 11.82 -12.39 12.28
C VAL A 659 11.23 -13.11 11.07
N TYR A 660 11.92 -14.16 10.58
CA TYR A 660 11.48 -14.95 9.44
C TYR A 660 10.50 -16.05 9.86
N GLU A 661 9.28 -16.00 9.32
CA GLU A 661 8.16 -16.84 9.77
C GLU A 661 7.62 -17.67 8.61
N ALA A 662 8.24 -18.83 8.39
CA ALA A 662 7.89 -19.76 7.31
C ALA A 662 6.42 -20.21 7.37
N ALA A 663 5.77 -20.25 6.20
CA ALA A 663 4.46 -20.88 6.06
C ALA A 663 4.57 -22.40 6.26
N ASP A 664 3.57 -22.99 6.94
CA ASP A 664 3.52 -24.44 7.19
C ASP A 664 3.44 -25.23 5.87
N CYS A 665 2.85 -24.64 4.84
CA CYS A 665 2.72 -25.18 3.50
C CYS A 665 3.02 -24.10 2.45
N ARG A 666 3.87 -24.43 1.48
CA ARG A 666 4.05 -23.65 0.25
C ARG A 666 3.38 -24.35 -0.92
N LEU A 667 2.63 -23.61 -1.74
CA LEU A 667 2.08 -24.08 -3.01
C LEU A 667 2.55 -23.18 -4.16
N TYR A 668 2.66 -23.72 -5.37
CA TYR A 668 2.84 -22.92 -6.58
C TYR A 668 1.49 -22.62 -7.23
N TRP A 669 1.36 -21.45 -7.85
CA TRP A 669 0.23 -21.16 -8.73
C TRP A 669 0.23 -22.11 -9.93
N THR A 670 -0.94 -22.51 -10.39
CA THR A 670 -1.12 -23.35 -11.59
C THR A 670 -2.08 -22.68 -12.57
N ALA A 671 -2.08 -23.10 -13.84
CA ALA A 671 -2.92 -22.46 -14.87
C ALA A 671 -4.42 -22.34 -14.50
N PRO A 672 -5.09 -23.36 -13.90
CA PRO A 672 -6.49 -23.23 -13.45
C PRO A 672 -6.71 -22.10 -12.44
N MET A 673 -5.75 -21.85 -11.53
CA MET A 673 -5.83 -20.80 -10.50
C MET A 673 -5.82 -19.38 -11.09
N ILE A 674 -5.22 -19.21 -12.28
CA ILE A 674 -5.25 -17.94 -13.02
C ILE A 674 -6.68 -17.64 -13.52
N SER A 675 -7.42 -18.68 -13.92
CA SER A 675 -8.79 -18.54 -14.43
C SER A 675 -9.87 -18.57 -13.34
N ASP A 676 -9.67 -19.32 -12.24
CA ASP A 676 -10.65 -19.50 -11.16
C ASP A 676 -9.97 -19.47 -9.77
N VAL A 677 -10.41 -18.54 -8.90
CA VAL A 677 -9.93 -18.44 -7.52
C VAL A 677 -10.33 -19.65 -6.67
N THR A 678 -11.42 -20.36 -7.02
CA THR A 678 -11.83 -21.54 -6.26
C THR A 678 -10.81 -22.68 -6.35
N GLU A 679 -9.97 -22.73 -7.39
CA GLU A 679 -8.86 -23.69 -7.49
C GLU A 679 -7.73 -23.39 -6.49
N VAL A 680 -7.53 -22.12 -6.13
CA VAL A 680 -6.61 -21.72 -5.05
C VAL A 680 -7.15 -22.23 -3.71
N TRP A 681 -8.43 -21.98 -3.44
CA TRP A 681 -9.11 -22.43 -2.22
C TRP A 681 -9.16 -23.96 -2.10
N LYS A 682 -9.42 -24.67 -3.21
CA LYS A 682 -9.38 -26.14 -3.30
C LYS A 682 -7.99 -26.68 -2.99
N ALA A 683 -6.92 -26.09 -3.54
CA ALA A 683 -5.56 -26.54 -3.29
C ALA A 683 -5.12 -26.30 -1.83
N ALA A 684 -5.44 -25.13 -1.26
CA ALA A 684 -5.18 -24.81 0.14
C ALA A 684 -5.94 -25.75 1.09
N ALA A 685 -7.26 -25.91 0.89
CA ALA A 685 -8.09 -26.80 1.70
C ALA A 685 -7.69 -28.29 1.58
N ASN A 686 -7.31 -28.75 0.39
CA ASN A 686 -6.83 -30.12 0.22
C ASN A 686 -5.48 -30.37 0.91
N SER A 687 -4.59 -29.39 0.92
CA SER A 687 -3.30 -29.47 1.63
C SER A 687 -3.50 -29.45 3.14
N ALA A 688 -4.42 -28.62 3.63
CA ALA A 688 -4.72 -28.48 5.06
C ALA A 688 -5.52 -29.66 5.65
N PHE A 689 -6.46 -30.22 4.90
CA PHE A 689 -7.49 -31.10 5.47
C PHE A 689 -7.57 -32.49 4.81
N ASN A 690 -7.10 -32.66 3.57
CA ASN A 690 -7.22 -33.92 2.80
C ASN A 690 -5.86 -34.58 2.47
N GLY A 691 -4.75 -34.15 3.09
CA GLY A 691 -3.43 -34.78 2.93
C GLY A 691 -2.74 -34.54 1.59
N ALA A 692 -3.14 -33.52 0.81
CA ALA A 692 -2.41 -33.16 -0.42
C ALA A 692 -1.01 -32.61 -0.10
N LYS A 693 -0.07 -32.80 -1.04
CA LYS A 693 1.33 -32.41 -0.86
C LYS A 693 1.55 -30.92 -1.15
N CYS A 694 2.27 -30.26 -0.27
CA CYS A 694 2.85 -28.95 -0.51
C CYS A 694 4.12 -29.06 -1.39
N ALA A 695 4.48 -27.99 -2.11
CA ALA A 695 5.77 -27.89 -2.82
C ALA A 695 6.96 -27.76 -1.84
N ALA A 696 6.71 -27.21 -0.65
CA ALA A 696 7.56 -27.32 0.52
C ALA A 696 6.71 -27.25 1.80
N GLY A 697 7.18 -27.84 2.90
CA GLY A 697 6.42 -27.97 4.14
C GLY A 697 5.34 -29.05 4.07
N GLY A 698 4.37 -28.98 4.98
CA GLY A 698 3.25 -29.92 5.13
C GLY A 698 2.49 -29.68 6.43
N ILE A 699 1.16 -29.72 6.38
CA ILE A 699 0.31 -29.41 7.54
C ILE A 699 0.11 -30.67 8.39
N ALA A 700 0.67 -30.64 9.61
CA ALA A 700 0.60 -31.76 10.55
C ALA A 700 -0.87 -32.10 10.89
N GLY A 701 -1.20 -33.39 10.87
CA GLY A 701 -2.57 -33.88 11.08
C GLY A 701 -3.44 -33.92 9.82
N SER A 702 -3.07 -33.22 8.74
CA SER A 702 -3.71 -33.35 7.42
C SER A 702 -3.59 -34.80 6.93
N LYS A 703 -4.73 -35.41 6.57
CA LYS A 703 -4.84 -36.82 6.18
C LYS A 703 -5.89 -36.96 5.09
N PRO A 704 -5.75 -37.90 4.14
CA PRO A 704 -6.82 -38.23 3.21
C PRO A 704 -8.10 -38.55 3.97
N GLY A 705 -9.16 -37.76 3.74
CA GLY A 705 -10.45 -37.97 4.36
C GLY A 705 -10.96 -39.38 4.08
N ARG A 706 -11.44 -40.10 5.10
CA ARG A 706 -12.28 -41.29 4.86
C ARG A 706 -13.40 -40.84 3.93
N ARG A 707 -13.53 -41.49 2.76
CA ARG A 707 -14.50 -41.13 1.70
C ARG A 707 -15.89 -40.85 2.28
N SER A 708 -16.19 -39.57 2.51
CA SER A 708 -17.55 -39.13 2.76
C SER A 708 -18.34 -39.47 1.52
N ALA A 709 -19.44 -40.22 1.67
CA ALA A 709 -20.39 -40.38 0.59
C ALA A 709 -20.75 -39.00 0.04
N ALA A 710 -20.84 -38.87 -1.29
CA ALA A 710 -21.11 -37.58 -1.92
C ALA A 710 -22.37 -36.97 -1.30
N ALA A 711 -22.20 -35.88 -0.53
CA ALA A 711 -23.31 -35.20 0.11
C ALA A 711 -24.34 -34.86 -0.98
N ALA A 712 -25.61 -35.18 -0.73
CA ALA A 712 -26.69 -34.96 -1.70
C ALA A 712 -26.58 -33.53 -2.24
N PRO A 713 -26.67 -33.34 -3.58
CA PRO A 713 -26.31 -32.08 -4.20
C PRO A 713 -27.13 -30.95 -3.58
N ILE A 714 -26.46 -30.07 -2.82
CA ILE A 714 -27.08 -28.86 -2.30
C ILE A 714 -27.53 -28.09 -3.53
N HIS A 715 -28.84 -28.08 -3.79
CA HIS A 715 -29.39 -27.33 -4.89
C HIS A 715 -29.00 -25.86 -4.68
N ASN A 716 -28.09 -25.37 -5.51
CA ASN A 716 -27.82 -23.95 -5.71
C ASN A 716 -29.04 -23.30 -6.40
N ARG A 717 -30.19 -23.34 -5.70
CA ARG A 717 -31.32 -22.46 -5.89
C ARG A 717 -30.73 -21.06 -5.88
N ARG A 718 -30.95 -20.28 -6.94
CA ARG A 718 -30.33 -18.96 -7.16
C ARG A 718 -30.87 -17.91 -6.18
N LEU A 719 -30.58 -18.09 -4.89
CA LEU A 719 -30.83 -17.09 -3.85
C LEU A 719 -30.05 -15.80 -4.20
N PRO A 720 -30.55 -14.61 -3.81
CA PRO A 720 -29.74 -13.40 -3.84
C PRO A 720 -28.48 -13.56 -2.97
N VAL A 721 -27.47 -12.70 -3.16
CA VAL A 721 -26.42 -12.58 -2.12
C VAL A 721 -27.13 -12.11 -0.86
N ARG A 722 -26.88 -12.72 0.30
CA ARG A 722 -27.30 -12.14 1.57
C ARG A 722 -26.42 -10.91 1.80
N LEU A 723 -26.94 -9.73 1.46
CA LEU A 723 -26.30 -8.50 1.91
C LEU A 723 -26.40 -8.44 3.43
N SER A 724 -25.32 -7.96 4.05
CA SER A 724 -25.18 -7.63 5.48
C SER A 724 -26.46 -7.12 6.16
N GLU A 725 -26.61 -7.48 7.44
CA GLU A 725 -27.76 -7.19 8.31
C GLU A 725 -28.15 -5.70 8.45
N LEU A 726 -29.29 -5.46 9.10
CA LEU A 726 -29.81 -4.13 9.43
C LEU A 726 -29.07 -3.49 10.62
N VAL A 727 -27.76 -3.34 10.51
CA VAL A 727 -26.90 -2.58 11.43
C VAL A 727 -26.83 -1.09 11.04
N ASP A 728 -26.28 -0.24 11.91
CA ASP A 728 -26.00 1.17 11.59
C ASP A 728 -24.83 1.28 10.61
N LYS A 729 -25.14 1.28 9.31
CA LYS A 729 -24.16 1.33 8.21
C LYS A 729 -23.64 2.73 7.89
N LYS A 730 -24.05 3.76 8.64
CA LYS A 730 -23.56 5.14 8.44
C LYS A 730 -22.04 5.17 8.64
N PRO A 731 -21.25 5.57 7.63
CA PRO A 731 -19.83 5.82 7.85
C PRO A 731 -19.67 6.92 8.89
N ILE A 732 -18.94 6.63 9.97
CA ILE A 732 -18.60 7.64 10.95
C ILE A 732 -17.42 8.43 10.38
N HIS A 733 -17.61 9.74 10.19
CA HIS A 733 -16.53 10.62 9.75
C HIS A 733 -15.66 11.00 10.94
N HIS A 734 -14.42 10.51 10.92
CA HIS A 734 -13.42 10.77 11.94
C HIS A 734 -12.31 11.70 11.42
N ASP A 735 -11.74 12.49 12.32
CA ASP A 735 -10.61 13.40 12.05
C ASP A 735 -9.27 12.65 11.84
N GLU A 736 -8.21 13.40 11.52
CA GLU A 736 -6.87 12.82 11.28
C GLU A 736 -6.20 12.30 12.57
N GLN A 737 -6.45 12.88 13.76
CA GLN A 737 -5.88 12.36 15.03
C GLN A 737 -6.49 11.00 15.38
N TRP A 738 -7.79 10.83 15.17
CA TRP A 738 -8.48 9.55 15.28
C TRP A 738 -7.90 8.52 14.30
N LYS A 739 -7.65 8.91 13.03
CA LYS A 739 -7.01 8.00 12.06
C LYS A 739 -5.60 7.62 12.49
N ALA A 740 -4.77 8.58 12.92
CA ALA A 740 -3.43 8.31 13.42
C ALA A 740 -3.41 7.37 14.65
N ARG A 741 -4.51 7.30 15.41
CA ARG A 741 -4.70 6.34 16.51
C ARG A 741 -5.19 4.96 16.05
N HIS A 742 -6.13 4.88 15.11
CA HIS A 742 -6.87 3.64 14.79
C HIS A 742 -6.56 3.00 13.44
N LEU A 743 -6.01 3.73 12.46
CA LEU A 743 -5.71 3.25 11.10
C LEU A 743 -4.24 2.82 10.98
N GLN A 744 -4.02 1.66 10.37
CA GLN A 744 -2.73 1.03 10.18
C GLN A 744 -2.74 0.34 8.80
N MET A 745 -2.18 0.98 7.78
CA MET A 745 -2.23 0.48 6.40
C MET A 745 -0.90 0.73 5.68
N ALA A 746 -0.44 -0.28 4.93
CA ALA A 746 0.74 -0.16 4.08
C ALA A 746 0.48 0.79 2.89
N VAL A 747 1.39 1.74 2.67
CA VAL A 747 1.41 2.62 1.50
C VAL A 747 2.23 1.95 0.39
N ASN A 748 1.54 1.40 -0.62
CA ASN A 748 2.13 0.90 -1.88
C ASN A 748 2.71 2.04 -2.72
#